data_AF-A0A5C6T4D5-F1
#
_entry.id   AF-A0A5C6T4D5-F1
#
_cell.length_a   1.000
_cell.length_b   1.000
_cell.length_c   1.000
_cell.angle_alpha   90.00
_cell.angle_beta   90.00
_cell.angle_gamma   90.00
#
_symmetry.space_group_name_H-M   'P 1'
#
loop_
_entity.id
_entity.type
_entity.pdbx_description
1 polymer ?
#
loop_
_entity_poly.entity_id
_entity_poly.type
_entity_poly.pdbx_seq_one_letter_code
_entity_poly.pdbx_strand_id
1 'polypeptide(L)'
;MLLCVPNEILAHIFSIIECEDVEGGWDTKSSYSALLSLSRVCKRFRVIAEFYLYRNIFLLEDDADEKWLQFARGLQRDPKRGLTTRKFCSQRYDPIAPPNFLRFLTKYFLRFSLSPDRDRIPPGLRSLRVLLLLLMPDLRHLELTITDLKSTPFLLNGTFESDEDYGCYGFETNEESPSYKGIPNIFFFRHLESVTLRSYDDNLGSPIRGRTFSGILNHPCVKALRLDGFAVWHCTCMRLNWGKAPSNLTRLDLDNCILQPMSLKRILEKCRSLTHLNMALTGSGDVKDPTHNSEDFGIVLREHGRNLVELSITKPMWDPHIADPFNFIGPLKELTVLKHLSIGRLNFVGPIDDDTKKDITIHDALPQSLETLTIEAEVAGCSCDLYRVRQTEELVCNTLTYEQLPPGLKQIHMKMPPGPEARGYEVNEAAELGGWRIGKKGLWVRRRGEEEYGVIQFITNLIAATGEATATPYFIYRLRDAMLADPTGRRILRARPRISSKTLSLEALRALPENSVGRAYVGWLDREGVSPDTRATVRYIDDEECAYVMQRYRECHDFYHALTGLPIVREGEVALKAFEFANTLLPMTGLSIFAAATMKRSERQRFASIYLPWALKNGARSKEVINVFWEERLEDDVSDLRKELGIEQPPDMRDIRKREREEKKRLKELREQGL
;
A
#
# COMPACT_ATOMS: atom_id res chain seq x y z
N MET A 1 -21.36 -10.45 20.31
CA MET A 1 -22.00 -9.26 19.71
C MET A 1 -22.06 -9.25 18.18
N LEU A 2 -21.13 -9.88 17.43
CA LEU A 2 -21.16 -9.89 15.94
C LEU A 2 -22.34 -10.64 15.29
N LEU A 3 -23.14 -11.41 16.05
CA LEU A 3 -24.29 -12.16 15.54
C LEU A 3 -25.54 -11.30 15.30
N CYS A 4 -25.61 -10.06 15.81
CA CYS A 4 -26.79 -9.18 15.68
C CYS A 4 -26.70 -8.18 14.53
N VAL A 5 -25.56 -8.11 13.82
CA VAL A 5 -25.34 -7.17 12.70
C VAL A 5 -26.02 -7.72 11.44
N PRO A 6 -26.81 -6.97 10.65
CA PRO A 6 -27.39 -7.41 9.38
C PRO A 6 -26.36 -7.88 8.34
N ASN A 7 -26.78 -8.74 7.40
CA ASN A 7 -25.87 -9.32 6.40
C ASN A 7 -25.31 -8.26 5.44
N GLU A 8 -26.07 -7.20 5.20
CA GLU A 8 -25.74 -6.10 4.30
C GLU A 8 -24.55 -5.30 4.86
N ILE A 9 -24.53 -5.07 6.18
CA ILE A 9 -23.41 -4.41 6.85
C ILE A 9 -22.19 -5.32 6.87
N LEU A 10 -22.37 -6.61 7.17
CA LEU A 10 -21.26 -7.57 7.15
C LEU A 10 -20.65 -7.70 5.75
N ALA A 11 -21.47 -7.70 4.71
CA ALA A 11 -21.03 -7.67 3.31
C ALA A 11 -20.27 -6.37 3.01
N HIS A 12 -20.79 -5.22 3.44
CA HIS A 12 -20.10 -3.94 3.26
C HIS A 12 -18.73 -3.92 3.95
N ILE A 13 -18.63 -4.37 5.21
CA ILE A 13 -17.35 -4.48 5.93
C ILE A 13 -16.37 -5.38 5.18
N PHE A 14 -16.83 -6.54 4.69
CA PHE A 14 -15.96 -7.47 3.97
C PHE A 14 -15.52 -6.90 2.61
N SER A 15 -16.37 -6.08 1.96
CA SER A 15 -15.99 -5.34 0.75
C SER A 15 -14.93 -4.27 1.01
N ILE A 16 -14.91 -3.64 2.18
CA ILE A 16 -13.85 -2.69 2.56
C ILE A 16 -12.52 -3.43 2.71
N ILE A 17 -12.53 -4.58 3.39
CA ILE A 17 -11.35 -5.45 3.53
C ILE A 17 -10.87 -5.92 2.16
N GLU A 18 -11.78 -6.20 1.22
CA GLU A 18 -11.45 -6.54 -0.17
C GLU A 18 -10.77 -5.37 -0.94
N CYS A 19 -11.11 -4.13 -0.61
CA CYS A 19 -10.77 -2.91 -1.37
C CYS A 19 -9.49 -2.18 -0.93
N GLU A 20 -8.58 -2.81 -0.18
CA GLU A 20 -7.35 -2.11 0.30
C GLU A 20 -6.34 -1.74 -0.80
N ASP A 21 -6.54 -2.17 -2.06
CA ASP A 21 -5.73 -1.70 -3.20
C ASP A 21 -6.19 -0.32 -3.68
N VAL A 22 -5.81 0.72 -2.95
CA VAL A 22 -5.83 2.10 -3.45
C VAL A 22 -4.39 2.50 -3.76
N GLU A 23 -4.12 2.72 -5.04
CA GLU A 23 -2.84 3.21 -5.60
C GLU A 23 -1.68 2.20 -5.67
N GLY A 24 -1.75 1.29 -6.63
CA GLY A 24 -0.57 0.74 -7.31
C GLY A 24 0.28 -0.30 -6.57
N GLY A 25 -0.06 -0.64 -5.33
CA GLY A 25 0.51 -1.76 -4.60
C GLY A 25 -0.32 -3.03 -4.79
N TRP A 26 0.28 -4.11 -5.27
CA TRP A 26 -0.37 -5.42 -5.47
C TRP A 26 -0.43 -6.27 -4.18
N ASP A 27 -0.39 -5.65 -3.00
CA ASP A 27 -0.34 -6.39 -1.73
C ASP A 27 -1.74 -6.79 -1.24
N THR A 28 -2.41 -7.59 -2.06
CA THR A 28 -3.71 -8.21 -1.80
C THR A 28 -3.64 -9.43 -0.87
N LYS A 29 -2.42 -9.87 -0.51
CA LYS A 29 -2.19 -11.05 0.33
C LYS A 29 -2.70 -10.83 1.75
N SER A 30 -2.54 -9.61 2.26
CA SER A 30 -3.05 -9.18 3.57
C SER A 30 -4.59 -9.24 3.62
N SER A 31 -5.26 -8.63 2.64
CA SER A 31 -6.72 -8.62 2.48
C SER A 31 -7.30 -10.02 2.31
N TYR A 32 -6.66 -10.86 1.48
CA TYR A 32 -7.05 -12.26 1.30
C TYR A 32 -6.92 -13.07 2.60
N SER A 33 -5.82 -12.90 3.34
CA SER A 33 -5.59 -13.57 4.63
C SER A 33 -6.62 -13.16 5.67
N ALA A 34 -7.01 -11.87 5.69
CA ALA A 34 -8.06 -11.35 6.56
C ALA A 34 -9.43 -11.99 6.23
N LEU A 35 -9.83 -12.01 4.95
CA LEU A 35 -11.07 -12.65 4.51
C LEU A 35 -11.09 -14.17 4.78
N LEU A 36 -9.95 -14.84 4.60
CA LEU A 36 -9.82 -16.26 4.91
C LEU A 36 -10.01 -16.51 6.42
N SER A 37 -9.42 -15.66 7.26
CA SER A 37 -9.58 -15.73 8.71
C SER A 37 -11.03 -15.49 9.12
N LEU A 38 -11.71 -14.51 8.52
CA LEU A 38 -13.12 -14.23 8.74
C LEU A 38 -14.04 -15.39 8.34
N SER A 39 -13.73 -16.08 7.23
CA SER A 39 -14.53 -17.24 6.79
C SER A 39 -14.51 -18.41 7.78
N ARG A 40 -13.50 -18.49 8.65
CA ARG A 40 -13.34 -19.54 9.67
C ARG A 40 -14.07 -19.24 10.98
N VAL A 41 -14.60 -18.04 11.16
CA VAL A 41 -15.24 -17.61 12.43
C VAL A 41 -16.57 -18.32 12.67
N CYS A 42 -17.49 -18.31 11.69
CA CYS A 42 -18.78 -19.00 11.80
C CYS A 42 -19.39 -19.23 10.41
N LYS A 43 -20.42 -20.10 10.33
CA LYS A 43 -21.11 -20.42 9.05
C LYS A 43 -21.64 -19.18 8.33
N ARG A 44 -22.17 -18.21 9.08
CA ARG A 44 -22.71 -16.96 8.54
C ARG A 44 -21.62 -16.11 7.88
N PHE A 45 -20.49 -15.93 8.56
CA PHE A 45 -19.33 -15.20 8.03
C PHE A 45 -18.71 -15.94 6.86
N ARG A 46 -18.67 -17.27 6.92
CA ARG A 46 -18.20 -18.11 5.81
C ARG A 46 -18.96 -17.83 4.52
N VAL A 47 -20.29 -17.79 4.55
CA VAL A 47 -21.11 -17.53 3.35
C VAL A 47 -20.81 -16.16 2.74
N ILE A 48 -20.64 -15.13 3.58
CA ILE A 48 -20.37 -13.77 3.11
C ILE A 48 -18.92 -13.65 2.61
N ALA A 49 -17.93 -14.14 3.37
CA ALA A 49 -16.52 -14.13 2.98
C ALA A 49 -16.26 -14.96 1.73
N GLU A 50 -16.93 -16.09 1.55
CA GLU A 50 -16.80 -16.94 0.35
C GLU A 50 -17.06 -16.14 -0.92
N PHE A 51 -18.06 -15.24 -0.94
CA PHE A 51 -18.32 -14.40 -2.12
C PHE A 51 -17.09 -13.57 -2.51
N TYR A 52 -16.46 -12.90 -1.54
CA TYR A 52 -15.27 -12.05 -1.75
C TYR A 52 -13.99 -12.87 -2.01
N LEU A 53 -13.89 -14.08 -1.46
CA LEU A 53 -12.81 -15.02 -1.73
C LEU A 53 -12.89 -15.60 -3.16
N TYR A 54 -14.10 -15.82 -3.71
CA TYR A 54 -14.25 -16.21 -5.12
C TYR A 54 -14.11 -15.02 -6.09
N ARG A 55 -14.26 -13.80 -5.58
CA ARG A 55 -13.97 -12.58 -6.34
C ARG A 55 -12.47 -12.36 -6.54
N ASN A 56 -11.65 -12.82 -5.58
CA ASN A 56 -10.18 -12.74 -5.62
C ASN A 56 -9.53 -14.10 -5.30
N ILE A 57 -9.10 -14.80 -6.35
CA ILE A 57 -8.57 -16.16 -6.24
C ILE A 57 -7.05 -16.10 -6.15
N PHE A 58 -6.50 -16.70 -5.10
CA PHE A 58 -5.06 -16.84 -4.89
C PHE A 58 -4.69 -18.32 -4.75
N LEU A 59 -3.80 -18.77 -5.62
CA LEU A 59 -3.20 -20.10 -5.59
C LEU A 59 -1.69 -19.92 -5.44
N LEU A 60 -1.23 -20.08 -4.21
CA LEU A 60 0.17 -19.88 -3.83
C LEU A 60 0.99 -21.14 -4.12
N GLU A 61 2.30 -21.01 -4.10
CA GLU A 61 3.22 -22.13 -4.36
C GLU A 61 3.06 -23.28 -3.34
N ASP A 62 2.95 -22.94 -2.05
CA ASP A 62 2.79 -23.87 -0.92
C ASP A 62 1.45 -24.63 -0.88
N ASP A 63 0.51 -24.30 -1.78
CA ASP A 63 -0.82 -24.89 -1.80
C ASP A 63 -0.78 -26.35 -2.30
N ALA A 64 -1.63 -27.24 -1.76
CA ALA A 64 -1.71 -28.64 -2.25
C ALA A 64 -2.46 -28.74 -3.60
N ASP A 65 -2.15 -29.73 -4.46
CA ASP A 65 -2.81 -29.96 -5.78
C ASP A 65 -4.33 -30.09 -5.66
N GLU A 66 -4.77 -30.59 -4.52
CA GLU A 66 -6.18 -30.69 -4.19
C GLU A 66 -6.91 -29.35 -4.21
N LYS A 67 -6.23 -28.22 -3.95
CA LYS A 67 -6.86 -26.88 -3.97
C LYS A 67 -7.34 -26.48 -5.36
N TRP A 68 -6.57 -26.77 -6.41
CA TRP A 68 -7.01 -26.57 -7.80
C TRP A 68 -8.28 -27.38 -8.11
N LEU A 69 -8.30 -28.63 -7.67
CA LEU A 69 -9.44 -29.53 -7.87
C LEU A 69 -10.66 -29.13 -7.05
N GLN A 70 -10.48 -28.69 -5.81
CA GLN A 70 -11.54 -28.17 -4.95
C GLN A 70 -12.15 -26.90 -5.55
N PHE A 71 -11.31 -26.00 -6.06
CA PHE A 71 -11.75 -24.80 -6.76
C PHE A 71 -12.54 -25.13 -8.03
N ALA A 72 -12.00 -26.01 -8.88
CA ALA A 72 -12.68 -26.48 -10.09
C ALA A 72 -14.04 -27.14 -9.79
N ARG A 73 -14.11 -27.98 -8.74
CA ARG A 73 -15.38 -28.57 -8.25
C ARG A 73 -16.33 -27.50 -7.72
N GLY A 74 -15.82 -26.46 -7.08
CA GLY A 74 -16.58 -25.31 -6.60
C GLY A 74 -17.27 -24.57 -7.75
N LEU A 75 -16.51 -24.24 -8.80
CA LEU A 75 -17.07 -23.64 -10.02
C LEU A 75 -18.02 -24.58 -10.77
N GLN A 76 -17.73 -25.88 -10.77
CA GLN A 76 -18.63 -26.87 -11.37
C GLN A 76 -19.99 -26.92 -10.66
N ARG A 77 -20.02 -26.76 -9.33
CA ARG A 77 -21.25 -26.75 -8.54
C ARG A 77 -22.01 -25.43 -8.67
N ASP A 78 -21.29 -24.32 -8.75
CA ASP A 78 -21.87 -22.98 -8.84
C ASP A 78 -21.08 -22.11 -9.85
N PRO A 79 -21.43 -22.20 -11.15
CA PRO A 79 -20.70 -21.47 -12.20
C PRO A 79 -20.80 -19.94 -12.08
N LYS A 80 -21.82 -19.42 -11.37
CA LYS A 80 -21.99 -17.97 -11.18
C LYS A 80 -20.82 -17.34 -10.42
N ARG A 81 -20.12 -18.12 -9.60
CA ARG A 81 -18.94 -17.65 -8.85
C ARG A 81 -17.80 -17.21 -9.78
N GLY A 82 -17.60 -17.89 -10.91
CA GLY A 82 -16.59 -17.53 -11.90
C GLY A 82 -16.91 -16.21 -12.61
N LEU A 83 -18.19 -15.94 -12.86
CA LEU A 83 -18.65 -14.68 -13.45
C LEU A 83 -18.36 -13.47 -12.55
N THR A 84 -18.35 -13.68 -11.24
CA THR A 84 -18.05 -12.61 -10.25
C THR A 84 -16.57 -12.44 -9.99
N THR A 85 -15.71 -13.36 -10.46
CA THR A 85 -14.26 -13.25 -10.28
C THR A 85 -13.73 -11.99 -10.98
N ARG A 86 -12.89 -11.25 -10.27
CA ARG A 86 -12.24 -10.02 -10.77
C ARG A 86 -10.72 -10.12 -10.72
N LYS A 87 -10.16 -10.87 -9.76
CA LYS A 87 -8.72 -11.09 -9.61
C LYS A 87 -8.39 -12.58 -9.62
N PHE A 88 -7.36 -12.96 -10.37
CA PHE A 88 -6.80 -14.31 -10.36
C PHE A 88 -5.28 -14.26 -10.26
N CYS A 89 -4.73 -14.84 -9.19
CA CYS A 89 -3.30 -14.96 -8.94
C CYS A 89 -2.93 -16.44 -8.82
N SER A 90 -1.94 -16.87 -9.61
CA SER A 90 -1.43 -18.24 -9.56
C SER A 90 0.09 -18.25 -9.62
N GLN A 91 0.72 -18.68 -8.53
CA GLN A 91 2.18 -18.81 -8.40
C GLN A 91 2.69 -20.24 -8.64
N ARG A 92 1.77 -21.18 -8.85
CA ARG A 92 2.04 -22.62 -8.84
C ARG A 92 2.25 -23.18 -10.25
N TYR A 93 2.74 -24.42 -10.38
CA TYR A 93 2.63 -25.18 -11.63
C TYR A 93 1.16 -25.51 -11.96
N ASP A 94 0.84 -25.64 -13.25
CA ASP A 94 -0.51 -25.90 -13.75
C ASP A 94 -0.77 -27.40 -13.97
N PRO A 95 -1.64 -28.04 -13.16
CA PRO A 95 -1.94 -29.46 -13.32
C PRO A 95 -2.82 -29.74 -14.54
N ILE A 96 -2.78 -30.99 -15.02
CA ILE A 96 -3.67 -31.46 -16.07
C ILE A 96 -5.11 -31.52 -15.53
N ALA A 97 -6.06 -30.99 -16.30
CA ALA A 97 -7.47 -31.03 -15.95
C ALA A 97 -8.00 -32.47 -15.90
N PRO A 98 -8.72 -32.85 -14.84
CA PRO A 98 -9.29 -34.19 -14.75
C PRO A 98 -10.35 -34.43 -15.83
N PRO A 99 -10.49 -35.67 -16.36
CA PRO A 99 -11.43 -35.97 -17.45
C PRO A 99 -12.88 -35.54 -17.20
N ASN A 100 -13.35 -35.65 -15.95
CA ASN A 100 -14.70 -35.24 -15.56
C ASN A 100 -14.91 -33.72 -15.67
N PHE A 101 -13.88 -32.92 -15.40
CA PHE A 101 -13.93 -31.47 -15.53
C PHE A 101 -13.90 -31.03 -17.00
N LEU A 102 -13.12 -31.72 -17.84
CA LEU A 102 -13.13 -31.52 -19.29
C LEU A 102 -14.53 -31.77 -19.87
N ARG A 103 -15.21 -32.84 -19.45
CA ARG A 103 -16.59 -33.15 -19.86
C ARG A 103 -17.60 -32.11 -19.37
N PHE A 104 -17.39 -31.55 -18.18
CA PHE A 104 -18.22 -30.45 -17.67
C PHE A 104 -18.05 -29.19 -18.53
N LEU A 105 -16.81 -28.83 -18.87
CA LEU A 105 -16.53 -27.65 -19.68
C LEU A 105 -17.06 -27.74 -21.11
N THR A 106 -16.95 -28.89 -21.76
CA THR A 106 -17.54 -29.09 -23.09
C THR A 106 -19.06 -28.99 -23.05
N LYS A 107 -19.71 -29.43 -21.96
CA LYS A 107 -21.16 -29.27 -21.77
C LYS A 107 -21.56 -27.80 -21.49
N TYR A 108 -20.79 -27.09 -20.69
CA TYR A 108 -21.09 -25.71 -20.27
C TYR A 108 -20.80 -24.70 -21.38
N PHE A 109 -19.69 -24.88 -22.09
CA PHE A 109 -19.31 -24.14 -23.27
C PHE A 109 -19.55 -25.00 -24.51
N LEU A 110 -20.82 -25.11 -24.95
CA LEU A 110 -21.26 -25.73 -26.21
C LEU A 110 -20.56 -25.17 -27.48
N ARG A 111 -19.62 -24.22 -27.35
CA ARG A 111 -19.02 -23.41 -28.42
C ARG A 111 -17.48 -23.40 -28.45
N PHE A 112 -16.76 -24.24 -27.69
CA PHE A 112 -15.33 -24.47 -27.97
C PHE A 112 -15.16 -25.36 -29.22
N SER A 113 -15.63 -24.88 -30.37
CA SER A 113 -15.45 -25.52 -31.67
C SER A 113 -14.04 -25.20 -32.18
N LEU A 114 -13.02 -25.83 -31.60
CA LEU A 114 -11.62 -25.65 -31.99
C LEU A 114 -11.06 -26.81 -32.85
N SER A 115 -11.91 -27.70 -33.36
CA SER A 115 -11.50 -28.79 -34.27
C SER A 115 -12.68 -29.31 -35.12
N PRO A 116 -12.45 -29.83 -36.34
CA PRO A 116 -13.46 -30.55 -37.13
C PRO A 116 -13.98 -31.81 -36.43
N ASP A 117 -13.20 -32.39 -35.52
CA ASP A 117 -13.61 -33.51 -34.66
C ASP A 117 -14.29 -32.98 -33.39
N ARG A 118 -15.62 -33.05 -33.38
CA ARG A 118 -16.53 -32.36 -32.43
C ARG A 118 -16.45 -32.79 -30.96
N ASP A 119 -15.57 -33.72 -30.56
CA ASP A 119 -15.65 -34.36 -29.23
C ASP A 119 -14.37 -34.36 -28.39
N ARG A 120 -13.26 -33.75 -28.83
CA ARG A 120 -11.98 -33.79 -28.07
C ARG A 120 -11.31 -32.43 -27.94
N ILE A 121 -11.10 -32.01 -26.69
CA ILE A 121 -10.20 -30.90 -26.35
C ILE A 121 -8.75 -31.32 -26.69
N PRO A 122 -8.03 -30.57 -27.56
CA PRO A 122 -6.63 -30.85 -27.90
C PRO A 122 -5.75 -31.01 -26.66
N PRO A 123 -4.72 -31.87 -26.67
CA PRO A 123 -3.85 -32.08 -25.51
C PRO A 123 -3.27 -30.79 -24.90
N GLY A 124 -2.89 -29.81 -25.74
CA GLY A 124 -2.40 -28.51 -25.27
C GLY A 124 -3.43 -27.66 -24.52
N LEU A 125 -4.74 -27.90 -24.73
CA LEU A 125 -5.85 -27.21 -24.10
C LEU A 125 -6.34 -27.86 -22.80
N ARG A 126 -5.66 -28.92 -22.33
CA ARG A 126 -6.02 -29.64 -21.09
C ARG A 126 -5.42 -29.04 -19.82
N SER A 127 -4.77 -27.88 -19.95
CA SER A 127 -4.37 -27.02 -18.85
C SER A 127 -5.58 -26.70 -17.97
N LEU A 128 -5.53 -27.07 -16.69
CA LEU A 128 -6.62 -26.77 -15.76
C LEU A 128 -6.76 -25.25 -15.56
N ARG A 129 -5.65 -24.53 -15.48
CA ARG A 129 -5.60 -23.06 -15.39
C ARG A 129 -6.31 -22.37 -16.55
N VAL A 130 -5.96 -22.70 -17.79
CA VAL A 130 -6.58 -22.09 -18.99
C VAL A 130 -8.09 -22.31 -18.97
N LEU A 131 -8.49 -23.55 -18.68
CA LEU A 131 -9.88 -23.95 -18.63
C LEU A 131 -10.68 -23.27 -17.51
N LEU A 132 -10.05 -23.01 -16.36
CA LEU A 132 -10.66 -22.26 -15.27
C LEU A 132 -10.79 -20.77 -15.60
N LEU A 133 -9.78 -20.18 -16.23
CA LEU A 133 -9.81 -18.77 -16.63
C LEU A 133 -10.95 -18.49 -17.64
N LEU A 134 -11.29 -19.44 -18.49
CA LEU A 134 -12.43 -19.34 -19.40
C LEU A 134 -13.78 -19.20 -18.66
N LEU A 135 -13.88 -19.68 -17.43
CA LEU A 135 -15.05 -19.50 -16.56
C LEU A 135 -15.09 -18.12 -15.88
N MET A 136 -14.08 -17.27 -16.12
CA MET A 136 -13.90 -15.96 -15.48
C MET A 136 -13.84 -14.82 -16.51
N PRO A 137 -14.91 -14.57 -17.28
CA PRO A 137 -14.88 -13.61 -18.40
C PRO A 137 -14.68 -12.15 -17.96
N ASP A 138 -15.03 -11.82 -16.72
CA ASP A 138 -14.99 -10.46 -16.17
C ASP A 138 -13.70 -10.16 -15.38
N LEU A 139 -12.63 -10.92 -15.62
CA LEU A 139 -11.33 -10.65 -15.00
C LEU A 139 -10.84 -9.25 -15.31
N ARG A 140 -10.40 -8.56 -14.26
CA ARG A 140 -9.78 -7.23 -14.32
C ARG A 140 -8.29 -7.27 -14.03
N HIS A 141 -7.88 -8.16 -13.12
CA HIS A 141 -6.49 -8.30 -12.71
C HIS A 141 -6.03 -9.76 -12.82
N LEU A 142 -4.92 -9.98 -13.52
CA LEU A 142 -4.37 -11.31 -13.77
C LEU A 142 -2.90 -11.34 -13.33
N GLU A 143 -2.53 -12.26 -12.43
CA GLU A 143 -1.16 -12.52 -12.03
C GLU A 143 -0.80 -13.99 -12.24
N LEU A 144 0.25 -14.25 -13.01
CA LEU A 144 0.67 -15.61 -13.36
C LEU A 144 2.18 -15.78 -13.22
N THR A 145 2.58 -16.84 -12.53
CA THR A 145 3.94 -17.39 -12.63
C THR A 145 4.02 -18.40 -13.77
N ILE A 146 4.97 -18.18 -14.67
CA ILE A 146 5.23 -18.97 -15.86
C ILE A 146 6.34 -19.97 -15.54
N THR A 147 5.95 -21.22 -15.32
CA THR A 147 6.85 -22.34 -14.97
C THR A 147 7.32 -23.14 -16.18
N ASP A 148 6.56 -23.14 -17.27
CA ASP A 148 6.91 -23.78 -18.55
C ASP A 148 6.40 -22.89 -19.69
N LEU A 149 7.31 -22.51 -20.60
CA LEU A 149 7.03 -21.68 -21.78
C LEU A 149 6.10 -22.38 -22.79
N LYS A 150 5.70 -23.64 -22.59
CA LYS A 150 4.84 -24.39 -23.53
C LYS A 150 3.34 -24.14 -23.37
N SER A 151 2.80 -23.96 -22.16
CA SER A 151 1.34 -23.88 -21.92
C SER A 151 0.80 -22.44 -21.79
N THR A 152 1.61 -21.52 -21.28
CA THR A 152 1.21 -20.13 -21.01
C THR A 152 1.04 -19.24 -22.25
N PRO A 153 1.83 -19.39 -23.34
CA PRO A 153 1.64 -18.61 -24.56
C PRO A 153 0.29 -18.83 -25.24
N PHE A 154 -0.36 -19.99 -25.01
CA PHE A 154 -1.69 -20.24 -25.55
C PHE A 154 -2.73 -19.25 -24.99
N LEU A 155 -2.63 -18.89 -23.70
CA LEU A 155 -3.57 -17.95 -23.06
C LEU A 155 -3.49 -16.54 -23.66
N LEU A 156 -2.34 -16.19 -24.24
CA LEU A 156 -2.04 -14.82 -24.68
C LEU A 156 -2.02 -14.68 -26.21
N ASN A 157 -1.66 -15.74 -26.95
CA ASN A 157 -1.40 -15.67 -28.40
C ASN A 157 -2.37 -16.47 -29.27
N GLY A 158 -3.17 -17.37 -28.69
CA GLY A 158 -4.17 -18.13 -29.46
C GLY A 158 -3.62 -19.19 -30.43
N THR A 159 -2.30 -19.47 -30.43
CA THR A 159 -1.69 -20.50 -31.27
C THR A 159 -0.74 -21.45 -30.52
N PHE A 160 -0.80 -22.74 -30.88
CA PHE A 160 0.22 -23.77 -30.60
C PHE A 160 1.08 -23.92 -31.86
N GLU A 161 1.78 -22.88 -32.27
CA GLU A 161 2.82 -23.06 -33.29
C GLU A 161 4.12 -23.35 -32.57
N SER A 162 4.74 -24.49 -32.89
CA SER A 162 6.18 -24.65 -32.82
C SER A 162 6.78 -23.70 -33.87
N ASP A 163 6.73 -22.39 -33.61
CA ASP A 163 7.46 -21.46 -34.46
C ASP A 163 8.95 -21.76 -34.26
N GLU A 164 9.62 -21.96 -35.37
CA GLU A 164 11.06 -22.15 -35.57
C GLU A 164 11.87 -20.93 -35.09
N ASP A 165 11.68 -20.48 -33.86
CA ASP A 165 12.61 -19.57 -33.19
C ASP A 165 13.81 -20.40 -32.72
N TYR A 166 14.68 -20.76 -33.67
CA TYR A 166 16.00 -21.30 -33.40
C TYR A 166 16.76 -20.39 -32.43
N GLY A 167 17.09 -20.91 -31.25
CA GLY A 167 18.07 -20.31 -30.35
C GLY A 167 17.58 -20.12 -28.92
N CYS A 168 17.39 -21.21 -28.19
CA CYS A 168 17.76 -21.39 -26.78
C CYS A 168 17.60 -22.88 -26.44
N TYR A 169 18.62 -23.45 -25.81
CA TYR A 169 18.95 -24.88 -25.80
C TYR A 169 17.84 -25.86 -25.35
N GLY A 170 17.73 -26.95 -26.11
CA GLY A 170 17.48 -28.29 -25.57
C GLY A 170 16.04 -28.80 -25.61
N PHE A 171 15.46 -29.05 -26.79
CA PHE A 171 14.55 -30.18 -27.06
C PHE A 171 14.32 -30.27 -28.58
N GLU A 172 14.68 -31.40 -29.18
CA GLU A 172 14.39 -31.70 -30.60
C GLU A 172 12.87 -31.71 -30.83
N THR A 173 12.42 -30.95 -31.83
CA THR A 173 11.03 -30.91 -32.27
C THR A 173 10.74 -32.10 -33.17
N ASN A 174 9.90 -33.04 -32.73
CA ASN A 174 9.26 -33.98 -33.67
C ASN A 174 8.28 -33.20 -34.56
N GLU A 175 8.46 -33.29 -35.87
CA GLU A 175 7.83 -32.49 -36.95
C GLU A 175 6.30 -32.68 -37.12
N GLU A 176 5.60 -33.39 -36.23
CA GLU A 176 4.17 -33.73 -36.38
C GLU A 176 3.25 -33.11 -35.31
N SER A 177 3.56 -31.92 -34.81
CA SER A 177 2.66 -31.22 -33.87
C SER A 177 1.67 -30.32 -34.63
N PRO A 178 0.34 -30.56 -34.59
CA PRO A 178 -0.64 -29.76 -35.33
C PRO A 178 -0.69 -28.31 -34.81
N SER A 179 -0.53 -27.35 -35.73
CA SER A 179 -0.67 -25.92 -35.46
C SER A 179 -2.15 -25.50 -35.41
N TYR A 180 -2.57 -24.97 -34.27
CA TYR A 180 -3.93 -24.43 -34.10
C TYR A 180 -3.88 -22.90 -34.27
N LYS A 181 -4.58 -22.35 -35.26
CA LYS A 181 -4.72 -20.88 -35.48
C LYS A 181 -6.06 -20.39 -34.92
N GLY A 182 -6.04 -19.51 -33.90
CA GLY A 182 -7.22 -18.90 -33.28
C GLY A 182 -7.05 -17.40 -32.97
N ILE A 183 -8.15 -16.71 -32.63
CA ILE A 183 -8.14 -15.31 -32.14
C ILE A 183 -7.24 -15.24 -30.88
N PRO A 184 -6.37 -14.22 -30.70
CA PRO A 184 -5.50 -14.16 -29.54
C PRO A 184 -6.33 -14.17 -28.26
N ASN A 185 -6.12 -15.19 -27.41
CA ASN A 185 -7.04 -15.51 -26.33
C ASN A 185 -7.14 -14.41 -25.26
N ILE A 186 -6.15 -13.51 -25.17
CA ILE A 186 -6.21 -12.37 -24.25
C ILE A 186 -7.41 -11.45 -24.52
N PHE A 187 -7.87 -11.35 -25.77
CA PHE A 187 -9.07 -10.57 -26.12
C PHE A 187 -10.39 -11.21 -25.64
N PHE A 188 -10.36 -12.46 -25.12
CA PHE A 188 -11.53 -13.00 -24.41
C PHE A 188 -11.79 -12.26 -23.10
N PHE A 189 -10.75 -11.67 -22.48
CA PHE A 189 -10.87 -10.90 -21.24
C PHE A 189 -11.10 -9.41 -21.53
N ARG A 190 -12.31 -9.09 -21.97
CA ARG A 190 -12.70 -7.72 -22.39
C ARG A 190 -12.59 -6.66 -21.30
N HIS A 191 -12.52 -7.08 -20.04
CA HIS A 191 -12.44 -6.20 -18.87
C HIS A 191 -11.06 -6.21 -18.21
N LEU A 192 -10.05 -6.83 -18.84
CA LEU A 192 -8.71 -6.93 -18.29
C LEU A 192 -8.03 -5.56 -18.25
N GLU A 193 -7.75 -5.08 -17.05
CA GLU A 193 -7.18 -3.77 -16.75
C GLU A 193 -5.68 -3.88 -16.41
N SER A 194 -5.26 -4.99 -15.80
CA SER A 194 -3.86 -5.15 -15.39
C SER A 194 -3.37 -6.60 -15.46
N VAL A 195 -2.11 -6.77 -15.87
CA VAL A 195 -1.47 -8.08 -16.02
C VAL A 195 -0.10 -8.09 -15.34
N THR A 196 0.17 -9.13 -14.56
CA THR A 196 1.47 -9.41 -13.93
C THR A 196 1.94 -10.79 -14.38
N LEU A 197 3.12 -10.86 -14.98
CA LEU A 197 3.76 -12.12 -15.34
C LEU A 197 5.08 -12.24 -14.58
N ARG A 198 5.33 -13.42 -14.01
CA ARG A 198 6.59 -13.75 -13.35
C ARG A 198 7.22 -14.98 -13.98
N SER A 199 8.54 -14.98 -14.19
CA SER A 199 9.27 -16.19 -14.57
C SER A 199 9.56 -17.02 -13.31
N TYR A 200 9.42 -18.35 -13.40
CA TYR A 200 9.82 -19.28 -12.34
C TYR A 200 11.29 -19.74 -12.51
N ASP A 201 11.92 -19.45 -13.63
CA ASP A 201 13.27 -19.92 -13.92
C ASP A 201 14.28 -19.32 -12.93
N ASP A 202 15.05 -20.18 -12.26
CA ASP A 202 16.14 -19.77 -11.38
C ASP A 202 17.24 -19.02 -12.17
N ASN A 203 17.27 -19.20 -13.49
CA ASN A 203 18.11 -18.41 -14.39
C ASN A 203 17.39 -17.11 -14.76
N LEU A 204 17.86 -15.98 -14.23
CA LEU A 204 17.39 -14.65 -14.63
C LEU A 204 17.44 -14.48 -16.15
N GLY A 205 16.35 -13.97 -16.75
CA GLY A 205 16.35 -13.55 -18.15
C GLY A 205 15.69 -14.52 -19.14
N SER A 206 14.74 -15.34 -18.71
CA SER A 206 13.95 -16.15 -19.66
C SER A 206 13.33 -15.24 -20.73
N PRO A 207 13.52 -15.51 -22.04
CA PRO A 207 13.03 -14.61 -23.09
C PRO A 207 11.49 -14.58 -23.08
N ILE A 208 10.91 -13.39 -22.95
CA ILE A 208 9.47 -13.25 -23.17
C ILE A 208 9.18 -13.41 -24.67
N ARG A 209 8.29 -14.34 -25.03
CA ARG A 209 7.92 -14.57 -26.43
C ARG A 209 7.28 -13.30 -27.00
N GLY A 210 7.77 -12.85 -28.17
CA GLY A 210 7.34 -11.57 -28.76
C GLY A 210 5.84 -11.48 -29.01
N ARG A 211 5.21 -12.56 -29.50
CA ARG A 211 3.75 -12.60 -29.70
C ARG A 211 2.99 -12.31 -28.39
N THR A 212 3.47 -12.85 -27.26
CA THR A 212 2.87 -12.66 -25.93
C THR A 212 2.92 -11.21 -25.49
N PHE A 213 4.11 -10.62 -25.59
CA PHE A 213 4.31 -9.23 -25.23
C PHE A 213 3.51 -8.28 -26.14
N SER A 214 3.50 -8.52 -27.45
CA SER A 214 2.69 -7.76 -28.41
C SER A 214 1.18 -7.87 -28.12
N GLY A 215 0.69 -9.07 -27.80
CA GLY A 215 -0.73 -9.31 -27.53
C GLY A 215 -1.24 -8.47 -26.37
N ILE A 216 -0.46 -8.38 -25.28
CA ILE A 216 -0.80 -7.55 -24.13
C ILE A 216 -0.76 -6.06 -24.47
N LEU A 217 0.29 -5.61 -25.15
CA LEU A 217 0.44 -4.19 -25.52
C LEU A 217 -0.61 -3.72 -26.55
N ASN A 218 -1.21 -4.62 -27.31
CA ASN A 218 -2.31 -4.30 -28.22
C ASN A 218 -3.70 -4.48 -27.57
N HIS A 219 -3.79 -4.88 -26.30
CA HIS A 219 -5.08 -5.08 -25.64
C HIS A 219 -5.75 -3.73 -25.33
N PRO A 220 -7.04 -3.52 -25.71
CA PRO A 220 -7.69 -2.22 -25.61
C PRO A 220 -7.96 -1.76 -24.18
N CYS A 221 -8.01 -2.66 -23.21
CA CYS A 221 -8.39 -2.30 -21.83
C CYS A 221 -7.22 -2.36 -20.84
N VAL A 222 -6.08 -2.93 -21.22
CA VAL A 222 -4.94 -3.08 -20.29
C VAL A 222 -4.27 -1.73 -20.09
N LYS A 223 -4.21 -1.30 -18.84
CA LYS A 223 -3.61 -0.04 -18.37
C LYS A 223 -2.31 -0.29 -17.59
N ALA A 224 -2.16 -1.43 -16.94
CA ALA A 224 -0.95 -1.76 -16.18
C ALA A 224 -0.38 -3.12 -16.57
N LEU A 225 0.94 -3.17 -16.76
CA LEU A 225 1.68 -4.40 -17.06
C LEU A 225 2.89 -4.48 -16.13
N ARG A 226 3.06 -5.62 -15.47
CA ARG A 226 4.26 -5.98 -14.72
C ARG A 226 4.90 -7.23 -15.27
N LEU A 227 6.21 -7.18 -15.46
CA LEU A 227 7.04 -8.34 -15.82
C LEU A 227 8.09 -8.52 -14.74
N ASP A 228 8.25 -9.76 -14.27
CA ASP A 228 9.25 -10.16 -13.28
C ASP A 228 10.11 -11.31 -13.84
N GLY A 229 11.43 -11.12 -13.94
CA GLY A 229 12.36 -12.19 -14.34
C GLY A 229 12.45 -12.48 -15.85
N PHE A 230 11.97 -11.58 -16.72
CA PHE A 230 11.96 -11.80 -18.18
C PHE A 230 13.03 -10.99 -18.93
N ALA A 231 13.47 -11.50 -20.08
CA ALA A 231 14.27 -10.75 -21.03
C ALA A 231 13.46 -10.22 -22.23
N VAL A 232 13.57 -8.91 -22.48
CA VAL A 232 12.88 -8.15 -23.54
C VAL A 232 13.90 -7.70 -24.59
N TRP A 233 14.31 -8.64 -25.43
CA TRP A 233 15.32 -8.44 -26.46
C TRP A 233 14.84 -7.55 -27.62
N HIS A 234 15.77 -6.87 -28.28
CA HIS A 234 15.47 -6.05 -29.44
C HIS A 234 14.92 -6.88 -30.61
N CYS A 235 15.44 -8.10 -30.81
CA CYS A 235 14.93 -9.03 -31.82
C CYS A 235 13.46 -9.40 -31.56
N THR A 236 13.08 -9.56 -30.28
CA THR A 236 11.69 -9.74 -29.85
C THR A 236 10.85 -8.54 -30.28
N CYS A 237 11.34 -7.32 -30.02
CA CYS A 237 10.68 -6.06 -30.37
C CYS A 237 10.64 -5.74 -31.88
N MET A 238 11.58 -6.28 -32.65
CA MET A 238 11.69 -6.17 -34.11
C MET A 238 10.62 -6.97 -34.84
N ARG A 239 10.31 -8.16 -34.32
CA ARG A 239 9.34 -9.10 -34.90
C ARG A 239 7.89 -8.84 -34.44
N LEU A 240 7.66 -7.83 -33.60
CA LEU A 240 6.30 -7.48 -33.15
C LEU A 240 5.54 -6.87 -34.32
N ASN A 241 4.50 -7.56 -34.77
CA ASN A 241 3.46 -6.96 -35.60
C ASN A 241 2.64 -6.01 -34.70
N TRP A 242 3.19 -4.84 -34.43
CA TRP A 242 2.50 -3.78 -33.71
C TRP A 242 1.26 -3.44 -34.51
N GLY A 243 0.06 -3.76 -33.98
CA GLY A 243 -1.17 -3.30 -34.62
C GLY A 243 -1.13 -1.79 -34.84
N LYS A 244 -1.84 -1.26 -35.84
CA LYS A 244 -1.84 0.18 -36.17
C LYS A 244 -2.31 1.06 -35.00
N ALA A 245 -3.07 0.52 -34.05
CA ALA A 245 -3.59 1.25 -32.90
C ALA A 245 -2.53 1.45 -31.80
N PRO A 246 -2.47 2.62 -31.14
CA PRO A 246 -1.58 2.83 -29.98
C PRO A 246 -2.02 1.99 -28.78
N SER A 247 -1.09 1.75 -27.84
CA SER A 247 -1.39 1.05 -26.58
C SER A 247 -2.08 1.99 -25.58
N ASN A 248 -3.00 1.46 -24.77
CA ASN A 248 -3.64 2.17 -23.66
C ASN A 248 -2.90 2.01 -22.32
N LEU A 249 -1.70 1.42 -22.36
CA LEU A 249 -0.87 1.21 -21.19
C LEU A 249 -0.46 2.54 -20.56
N THR A 250 -0.76 2.71 -19.27
CA THR A 250 -0.39 3.86 -18.46
C THR A 250 0.74 3.54 -17.47
N ARG A 251 0.89 2.26 -17.09
CA ARG A 251 1.92 1.79 -16.15
C ARG A 251 2.66 0.55 -16.67
N LEU A 252 3.98 0.60 -16.62
CA LEU A 252 4.87 -0.51 -16.96
C LEU A 252 5.88 -0.72 -15.84
N ASP A 253 5.83 -1.88 -15.19
CA ASP A 253 6.79 -2.29 -14.16
C ASP A 253 7.65 -3.44 -14.69
N LEU A 254 8.97 -3.25 -14.73
CA LEU A 254 9.95 -4.25 -15.14
C LEU A 254 10.85 -4.58 -13.95
N ASP A 255 10.55 -5.66 -13.26
CA ASP A 255 11.28 -6.16 -12.11
C ASP A 255 12.18 -7.34 -12.51
N ASN A 256 13.44 -7.35 -12.09
CA ASN A 256 14.39 -8.42 -12.44
C ASN A 256 14.46 -8.76 -13.94
N CYS A 257 14.22 -7.77 -14.79
CA CYS A 257 14.13 -7.96 -16.23
C CYS A 257 15.43 -7.57 -16.94
N ILE A 258 15.72 -8.23 -18.06
CA ILE A 258 16.78 -7.81 -19.00
C ILE A 258 16.10 -7.00 -20.10
N LEU A 259 16.58 -5.78 -20.33
CA LEU A 259 16.04 -4.87 -21.34
C LEU A 259 17.19 -4.23 -22.12
N GLN A 260 17.02 -4.02 -23.42
CA GLN A 260 17.97 -3.26 -24.25
C GLN A 260 17.42 -1.84 -24.54
N PRO A 261 18.26 -0.81 -24.71
CA PRO A 261 17.81 0.56 -24.98
C PRO A 261 16.85 0.65 -26.18
N MET A 262 17.16 -0.05 -27.27
CA MET A 262 16.33 -0.08 -28.47
C MET A 262 14.98 -0.80 -28.26
N SER A 263 14.88 -1.71 -27.28
CA SER A 263 13.60 -2.28 -26.87
C SER A 263 12.76 -1.25 -26.14
N LEU A 264 13.37 -0.50 -25.19
CA LEU A 264 12.69 0.57 -24.47
C LEU A 264 12.13 1.62 -25.43
N LYS A 265 12.93 2.05 -26.42
CA LYS A 265 12.50 3.00 -27.45
C LYS A 265 11.21 2.56 -28.13
N ARG A 266 11.17 1.33 -28.63
CA ARG A 266 9.98 0.78 -29.31
C ARG A 266 8.76 0.70 -28.39
N ILE A 267 8.97 0.34 -27.13
CA ILE A 267 7.88 0.29 -26.13
C ILE A 267 7.31 1.70 -25.93
N LEU A 268 8.14 2.73 -25.75
CA LEU A 268 7.71 4.11 -25.56
C LEU A 268 7.04 4.71 -26.80
N GLU A 269 7.55 4.40 -28.01
CA GLU A 269 6.92 4.82 -29.28
C GLU A 269 5.48 4.29 -29.42
N LYS A 270 5.24 3.06 -28.95
CA LYS A 270 3.93 2.40 -28.95
C LYS A 270 3.03 2.88 -27.81
N CYS A 271 3.58 3.03 -26.61
CA CYS A 271 2.86 3.33 -25.36
C CYS A 271 2.88 4.83 -25.07
N ARG A 272 2.27 5.63 -25.95
CA ARG A 272 2.28 7.09 -25.83
C ARG A 272 1.55 7.62 -24.58
N SER A 273 0.65 6.82 -24.02
CA SER A 273 -0.10 7.14 -22.79
C SER A 273 0.63 6.71 -21.51
N LEU A 274 1.85 6.18 -21.62
CA LEU A 274 2.62 5.72 -20.46
C LEU A 274 3.00 6.89 -19.57
N THR A 275 2.61 6.80 -18.29
CA THR A 275 2.85 7.82 -17.26
C THR A 275 3.72 7.28 -16.12
N HIS A 276 3.73 5.97 -15.91
CA HIS A 276 4.50 5.31 -14.85
C HIS A 276 5.41 4.25 -15.47
N LEU A 277 6.71 4.36 -15.21
CA LEU A 277 7.71 3.41 -15.67
C LEU A 277 8.64 3.01 -14.51
N ASN A 278 8.66 1.72 -14.18
CA ASN A 278 9.63 1.16 -13.26
C ASN A 278 10.60 0.23 -14.01
N MET A 279 11.89 0.48 -13.82
CA MET A 279 13.02 -0.23 -14.41
C MET A 279 13.93 -0.73 -13.30
N ALA A 280 13.56 -1.85 -12.67
CA ALA A 280 14.41 -2.59 -11.75
C ALA A 280 15.14 -3.70 -12.52
N LEU A 281 15.94 -3.27 -13.50
CA LEU A 281 16.60 -4.15 -14.46
C LEU A 281 17.73 -4.93 -13.79
N THR A 282 18.00 -6.13 -14.30
CA THR A 282 19.14 -6.95 -13.89
C THR A 282 20.12 -7.03 -15.04
N GLY A 283 21.39 -6.74 -14.76
CA GLY A 283 22.46 -7.04 -15.70
C GLY A 283 22.43 -8.53 -16.05
N SER A 284 22.64 -8.85 -17.33
CA SER A 284 22.94 -10.22 -17.73
C SER A 284 24.07 -10.74 -16.83
N GLY A 285 23.99 -11.99 -16.38
CA GLY A 285 25.05 -12.68 -15.62
C GLY A 285 26.39 -12.85 -16.37
N ASP A 286 26.61 -12.10 -17.45
CA ASP A 286 27.91 -11.85 -18.06
C ASP A 286 28.11 -10.35 -18.23
N VAL A 287 28.76 -9.77 -17.23
CA VAL A 287 29.24 -8.39 -17.09
C VAL A 287 30.36 -8.06 -18.11
N LYS A 288 30.33 -8.66 -19.30
CA LYS A 288 31.37 -8.54 -20.33
C LYS A 288 30.85 -8.15 -21.71
N ASP A 289 29.58 -7.82 -21.85
CA ASP A 289 29.06 -7.28 -23.11
C ASP A 289 29.09 -5.74 -23.07
N PRO A 290 30.09 -5.08 -23.71
CA PRO A 290 30.28 -3.61 -23.71
C PRO A 290 29.18 -2.83 -24.44
N THR A 291 28.06 -3.48 -24.77
CA THR A 291 26.91 -2.89 -25.47
C THR A 291 25.84 -2.32 -24.54
N HIS A 292 25.94 -2.51 -23.22
CA HIS A 292 25.02 -1.94 -22.24
C HIS A 292 25.50 -0.56 -21.77
N ASN A 293 25.35 0.44 -22.65
CA ASN A 293 25.58 1.84 -22.31
C ASN A 293 24.35 2.39 -21.57
N SER A 294 24.51 2.79 -20.31
CA SER A 294 23.40 3.37 -19.52
C SER A 294 22.97 4.74 -20.09
N GLU A 295 23.86 5.44 -20.80
CA GLU A 295 23.56 6.72 -21.44
C GLU A 295 22.54 6.53 -22.57
N ASP A 296 22.55 5.39 -23.25
CA ASP A 296 21.59 5.08 -24.31
C ASP A 296 20.16 4.98 -23.77
N PHE A 297 19.98 4.46 -22.54
CA PHE A 297 18.69 4.50 -21.87
C PHE A 297 18.27 5.94 -21.55
N GLY A 298 19.22 6.75 -21.10
CA GLY A 298 19.07 8.19 -20.91
C GLY A 298 18.55 8.91 -22.15
N ILE A 299 19.23 8.70 -23.28
CA ILE A 299 18.87 9.28 -24.59
C ILE A 299 17.44 8.89 -24.95
N VAL A 300 17.11 7.60 -24.84
CA VAL A 300 15.76 7.11 -25.15
C VAL A 300 14.70 7.74 -24.25
N LEU A 301 14.96 7.89 -22.95
CA LEU A 301 14.04 8.54 -22.01
C LEU A 301 13.84 10.02 -22.35
N ARG A 302 14.90 10.74 -22.71
CA ARG A 302 14.82 12.16 -23.12
C ARG A 302 14.01 12.35 -24.40
N GLU A 303 14.25 11.50 -25.40
CA GLU A 303 13.56 11.57 -26.70
C GLU A 303 12.09 11.14 -26.61
N HIS A 304 11.78 10.06 -25.87
CA HIS A 304 10.49 9.38 -25.95
C HIS A 304 9.70 9.34 -24.63
N GLY A 305 10.31 9.66 -23.49
CA GLY A 305 9.71 9.56 -22.14
C GLY A 305 8.97 10.80 -21.65
N ARG A 306 8.69 11.79 -22.49
CA ARG A 306 8.20 13.13 -22.09
C ARG A 306 6.86 13.14 -21.32
N ASN A 307 6.06 12.08 -21.43
CA ASN A 307 4.76 11.94 -20.74
C ASN A 307 4.86 11.25 -19.37
N LEU A 308 6.06 10.81 -18.96
CA LEU A 308 6.27 10.12 -17.69
C LEU A 308 6.07 11.10 -16.53
N VAL A 309 5.19 10.72 -15.60
CA VAL A 309 4.90 11.40 -14.33
C VAL A 309 5.69 10.75 -13.20
N GLU A 310 5.84 9.42 -13.25
CA GLU A 310 6.62 8.63 -12.30
C GLU A 310 7.64 7.75 -13.03
N LEU A 311 8.90 7.83 -12.60
CA LEU A 311 10.01 7.06 -13.12
C LEU A 311 10.78 6.43 -11.96
N SER A 312 11.03 5.14 -12.04
CA SER A 312 11.74 4.37 -11.00
C SER A 312 12.87 3.56 -11.62
N ILE A 313 14.11 3.73 -11.13
CA ILE A 313 15.33 3.11 -11.64
C ILE A 313 16.16 2.62 -10.44
N THR A 314 15.79 1.46 -9.90
CA THR A 314 16.15 1.08 -8.51
C THR A 314 17.33 0.14 -8.37
N LYS A 315 17.75 -0.51 -9.45
CA LYS A 315 18.93 -1.38 -9.48
C LYS A 315 20.05 -0.75 -10.30
N PRO A 316 21.32 -1.01 -9.97
CA PRO A 316 22.43 -0.52 -10.79
C PRO A 316 22.34 -1.16 -12.17
N MET A 317 22.30 -0.32 -13.20
CA MET A 317 22.20 -0.79 -14.59
C MET A 317 23.55 -1.29 -15.14
N TRP A 318 24.58 -1.28 -14.30
CA TRP A 318 25.98 -1.57 -14.61
C TRP A 318 26.66 -2.29 -13.43
N ASP A 319 27.83 -2.91 -13.67
CA ASP A 319 28.62 -3.49 -12.58
C ASP A 319 29.36 -2.40 -11.80
N PRO A 320 29.04 -2.18 -10.50
CA PRO A 320 29.73 -1.19 -9.69
C PRO A 320 31.25 -1.32 -9.70
N HIS A 321 31.81 -2.51 -9.93
CA HIS A 321 33.26 -2.77 -9.98
C HIS A 321 33.97 -2.27 -11.25
N ILE A 322 33.21 -1.87 -12.28
CA ILE A 322 33.76 -1.35 -13.53
C ILE A 322 33.43 0.14 -13.65
N ALA A 323 34.44 0.99 -13.45
CA ALA A 323 34.33 2.43 -13.69
C ALA A 323 34.38 2.71 -15.20
N ASP A 324 33.21 2.80 -15.84
CA ASP A 324 33.07 3.20 -17.24
C ASP A 324 32.34 4.55 -17.31
N PRO A 325 32.91 5.59 -17.96
CA PRO A 325 32.25 6.88 -18.18
C PRO A 325 30.88 6.80 -18.88
N PHE A 326 30.59 5.70 -19.59
CA PHE A 326 29.32 5.46 -20.28
C PHE A 326 28.26 4.75 -19.39
N ASN A 327 28.62 4.36 -18.16
CA ASN A 327 27.70 3.71 -17.21
C ASN A 327 26.91 4.71 -16.36
N PHE A 328 26.32 5.70 -17.02
CA PHE A 328 25.55 6.76 -16.40
C PHE A 328 24.31 7.10 -17.25
N ILE A 329 23.16 7.40 -16.65
CA ILE A 329 21.90 7.61 -17.40
C ILE A 329 21.77 9.02 -18.02
N GLY A 330 22.67 9.93 -17.70
CA GLY A 330 22.59 11.29 -18.24
C GLY A 330 21.59 12.19 -17.50
N PRO A 331 21.51 13.48 -17.89
CA PRO A 331 20.55 14.43 -17.35
C PRO A 331 19.11 14.04 -17.73
N LEU A 332 18.16 14.34 -16.83
CA LEU A 332 16.73 14.03 -17.02
C LEU A 332 15.85 15.27 -17.22
N LYS A 333 16.43 16.48 -17.30
CA LYS A 333 15.72 17.77 -17.38
C LYS A 333 14.66 17.89 -18.48
N GLU A 334 14.79 17.11 -19.55
CA GLU A 334 13.81 17.07 -20.64
C GLU A 334 12.49 16.39 -20.26
N LEU A 335 12.46 15.63 -19.16
CA LEU A 335 11.25 15.02 -18.61
C LEU A 335 10.41 16.05 -17.84
N THR A 336 9.92 17.07 -18.55
CA THR A 336 9.26 18.26 -18.00
C THR A 336 7.95 18.02 -17.23
N VAL A 337 7.39 16.80 -17.29
CA VAL A 337 6.15 16.42 -16.58
C VAL A 337 6.45 15.49 -15.39
N LEU A 338 7.71 15.06 -15.22
CA LEU A 338 8.09 14.11 -14.18
C LEU A 338 7.95 14.74 -12.80
N LYS A 339 7.12 14.14 -11.95
CA LYS A 339 6.84 14.58 -10.58
C LYS A 339 7.50 13.70 -9.54
N HIS A 340 7.62 12.40 -9.83
CA HIS A 340 8.10 11.40 -8.91
C HIS A 340 9.28 10.64 -9.54
N LEU A 341 10.46 10.73 -8.92
CA LEU A 341 11.64 10.00 -9.34
C LEU A 341 12.09 9.08 -8.21
N SER A 342 12.18 7.77 -8.46
CA SER A 342 12.89 6.83 -7.60
C SER A 342 14.16 6.37 -8.31
N ILE A 343 15.30 6.44 -7.65
CA ILE A 343 16.58 6.12 -8.27
C ILE A 343 17.56 5.49 -7.27
N GLY A 344 18.28 4.47 -7.71
CA GLY A 344 19.37 3.84 -6.97
C GLY A 344 20.52 4.81 -6.72
N ARG A 345 21.22 4.64 -5.60
CA ARG A 345 22.36 5.51 -5.20
C ARG A 345 23.42 5.57 -6.29
N LEU A 346 23.84 4.43 -6.83
CA LEU A 346 24.87 4.36 -7.88
C LEU A 346 24.42 5.03 -9.18
N ASN A 347 23.14 4.88 -9.53
CA ASN A 347 22.59 5.56 -10.70
C ASN A 347 22.52 7.09 -10.49
N PHE A 348 22.28 7.55 -9.26
CA PHE A 348 22.19 8.98 -8.93
C PHE A 348 23.53 9.72 -9.01
N VAL A 349 24.59 9.14 -8.43
CA VAL A 349 25.91 9.77 -8.35
C VAL A 349 26.88 9.37 -9.46
N GLY A 350 26.60 8.30 -10.20
CA GLY A 350 27.48 7.78 -11.25
C GLY A 350 28.68 6.96 -10.73
N PRO A 351 29.58 6.52 -11.63
CA PRO A 351 30.77 5.77 -11.26
C PRO A 351 31.78 6.63 -10.49
N ILE A 352 32.36 6.07 -9.43
CA ILE A 352 33.41 6.71 -8.63
C ILE A 352 34.77 6.30 -9.21
N ASP A 353 35.47 7.23 -9.85
CA ASP A 353 36.87 7.05 -10.27
C ASP A 353 37.81 7.58 -9.17
N ASP A 354 38.63 6.69 -8.60
CA ASP A 354 39.57 6.97 -7.52
C ASP A 354 40.67 7.97 -7.94
N ASP A 355 40.99 8.09 -9.24
CA ASP A 355 42.11 8.89 -9.74
C ASP A 355 41.72 10.33 -10.13
N THR A 356 40.49 10.59 -10.56
CA THR A 356 40.11 11.90 -11.12
C THR A 356 39.08 12.70 -10.33
N LYS A 357 38.37 12.10 -9.35
CA LYS A 357 37.28 12.76 -8.58
C LYS A 357 36.39 13.65 -9.46
N LYS A 358 36.09 13.21 -10.68
CA LYS A 358 35.24 13.95 -11.61
C LYS A 358 33.87 13.33 -11.59
N ASP A 359 32.99 13.97 -10.82
CA ASP A 359 31.60 13.59 -10.66
C ASP A 359 30.88 13.75 -12.01
N ILE A 360 30.46 12.64 -12.64
CA ILE A 360 29.49 12.66 -13.76
C ILE A 360 28.18 12.16 -13.18
N THR A 361 27.19 13.04 -13.13
CA THR A 361 26.23 12.97 -12.05
C THR A 361 24.86 13.45 -12.57
N ILE A 362 23.75 12.90 -12.05
CA ILE A 362 22.41 13.30 -12.56
C ILE A 362 22.07 14.74 -12.11
N HIS A 363 22.89 15.31 -11.24
CA HIS A 363 22.62 16.57 -10.58
C HIS A 363 22.62 17.78 -11.50
N ASP A 364 23.34 17.74 -12.62
CA ASP A 364 23.42 18.87 -13.56
C ASP A 364 22.05 19.24 -14.17
N ALA A 365 21.04 18.35 -14.10
CA ALA A 365 19.73 18.63 -14.67
C ALA A 365 18.61 17.69 -14.19
N LEU A 366 18.23 17.76 -12.90
CA LEU A 366 16.93 17.21 -12.46
C LEU A 366 15.77 17.99 -13.11
N PRO A 367 14.61 17.34 -13.39
CA PRO A 367 13.45 18.03 -13.93
C PRO A 367 12.93 19.13 -12.99
N GLN A 368 12.59 20.30 -13.54
CA GLN A 368 12.02 21.41 -12.75
C GLN A 368 10.66 21.08 -12.13
N SER A 369 9.92 20.14 -12.73
CA SER A 369 8.61 19.64 -12.30
C SER A 369 8.68 18.67 -11.12
N LEU A 370 9.87 18.26 -10.69
CA LEU A 370 10.04 17.20 -9.70
C LEU A 370 9.48 17.63 -8.33
N GLU A 371 8.55 16.83 -7.79
CA GLU A 371 7.92 17.05 -6.49
C GLU A 371 8.48 16.12 -5.41
N THR A 372 8.81 14.88 -5.77
CA THR A 372 9.39 13.89 -4.84
C THR A 372 10.58 13.17 -5.45
N LEU A 373 11.64 13.00 -4.65
CA LEU A 373 12.84 12.24 -5.02
C LEU A 373 13.04 11.10 -4.01
N THR A 374 13.07 9.85 -4.47
CA THR A 374 13.41 8.69 -3.64
C THR A 374 14.78 8.16 -4.03
N ILE A 375 15.68 8.07 -3.06
CA ILE A 375 16.99 7.43 -3.21
C ILE A 375 16.90 6.03 -2.60
N GLU A 376 16.97 5.02 -3.44
CA GLU A 376 16.88 3.60 -3.05
C GLU A 376 18.21 3.10 -2.49
N ALA A 377 18.16 2.29 -1.43
CA ALA A 377 19.35 1.60 -0.94
C ALA A 377 19.60 0.35 -1.79
N GLU A 378 20.76 0.32 -2.45
CA GLU A 378 21.26 -0.86 -3.13
C GLU A 378 22.09 -1.67 -2.13
N VAL A 379 21.81 -2.97 -2.01
CA VAL A 379 22.64 -3.92 -1.26
C VAL A 379 23.17 -4.91 -2.28
N ALA A 380 24.49 -4.92 -2.47
CA ALA A 380 25.16 -5.98 -3.21
C ALA A 380 25.76 -6.98 -2.20
N GLY A 381 25.84 -8.25 -2.62
CA GLY A 381 26.00 -9.40 -1.73
C GLY A 381 27.42 -9.61 -1.16
N CYS A 382 28.34 -8.65 -1.30
CA CYS A 382 29.73 -8.77 -0.84
C CYS A 382 30.15 -7.64 0.12
N SER A 383 31.17 -7.89 0.95
CA SER A 383 31.67 -6.91 1.94
C SER A 383 32.36 -5.69 1.32
N CYS A 384 32.89 -5.79 0.09
CA CYS A 384 33.43 -4.65 -0.66
C CYS A 384 32.33 -3.66 -1.11
N ASP A 385 31.09 -4.14 -1.22
CA ASP A 385 29.94 -3.31 -1.60
C ASP A 385 29.55 -2.35 -0.49
N LEU A 386 29.73 -2.76 0.77
CA LEU A 386 29.39 -1.94 1.94
C LEU A 386 30.23 -0.66 2.05
N TYR A 387 31.52 -0.72 1.71
CA TYR A 387 32.40 0.46 1.71
C TYR A 387 31.98 1.47 0.63
N ARG A 388 31.63 0.97 -0.57
CA ARG A 388 31.15 1.80 -1.67
C ARG A 388 29.76 2.36 -1.43
N VAL A 389 28.88 1.60 -0.77
CA VAL A 389 27.57 2.09 -0.31
C VAL A 389 27.74 3.29 0.62
N ARG A 390 28.76 3.32 1.48
CA ARG A 390 29.07 4.46 2.35
C ARG A 390 29.59 5.67 1.58
N GLN A 391 30.53 5.46 0.65
CA GLN A 391 31.07 6.55 -0.18
C GLN A 391 29.99 7.19 -1.06
N THR A 392 29.15 6.36 -1.70
CA THR A 392 28.03 6.85 -2.51
C THR A 392 26.97 7.56 -1.67
N GLU A 393 26.68 7.09 -0.47
CA GLU A 393 25.75 7.76 0.45
C GLU A 393 26.26 9.14 0.91
N GLU A 394 27.54 9.25 1.25
CA GLU A 394 28.17 10.53 1.58
C GLU A 394 28.14 11.48 0.38
N LEU A 395 28.40 10.98 -0.83
CA LEU A 395 28.35 11.76 -2.06
C LEU A 395 26.93 12.24 -2.36
N VAL A 396 25.91 11.37 -2.25
CA VAL A 396 24.49 11.75 -2.37
C VAL A 396 24.16 12.87 -1.38
N CYS A 397 24.54 12.72 -0.10
CA CYS A 397 24.28 13.73 0.93
C CYS A 397 24.96 15.07 0.60
N ASN A 398 26.22 15.03 0.15
CA ASN A 398 26.97 16.23 -0.24
C ASN A 398 26.29 16.93 -1.43
N THR A 399 25.94 16.20 -2.49
CA THR A 399 25.20 16.73 -3.65
C THR A 399 23.88 17.36 -3.24
N LEU A 400 23.07 16.69 -2.42
CA LEU A 400 21.79 17.23 -1.93
C LEU A 400 21.96 18.49 -1.05
N THR A 401 23.11 18.67 -0.42
CA THR A 401 23.40 19.79 0.49
C THR A 401 23.90 21.03 -0.23
N TYR A 402 24.82 20.85 -1.17
CA TYR A 402 25.58 21.96 -1.77
C TYR A 402 25.04 22.41 -3.12
N GLU A 403 24.17 21.64 -3.76
CA GLU A 403 23.67 21.95 -5.10
C GLU A 403 22.24 22.49 -5.15
N GLN A 404 21.93 23.19 -6.24
CA GLN A 404 20.61 23.80 -6.44
C GLN A 404 19.58 22.74 -6.86
N LEU A 405 18.78 22.29 -5.89
CA LEU A 405 17.65 21.40 -6.14
C LEU A 405 16.48 22.13 -6.86
N PRO A 406 15.65 21.39 -7.63
CA PRO A 406 14.47 21.95 -8.26
C PRO A 406 13.57 22.71 -7.27
N PRO A 407 13.09 23.92 -7.61
CA PRO A 407 12.28 24.72 -6.69
C PRO A 407 10.91 24.07 -6.39
N GLY A 408 10.43 23.14 -7.22
CA GLY A 408 9.22 22.37 -7.01
C GLY A 408 9.35 21.20 -6.03
N LEU A 409 10.58 20.82 -5.64
CA LEU A 409 10.83 19.64 -4.82
C LEU A 409 10.31 19.84 -3.40
N LYS A 410 9.45 18.92 -2.94
CA LYS A 410 8.76 18.95 -1.64
C LYS A 410 9.31 17.92 -0.67
N GLN A 411 9.66 16.73 -1.16
CA GLN A 411 10.03 15.57 -0.34
C GLN A 411 11.21 14.82 -0.95
N ILE A 412 12.14 14.39 -0.10
CA ILE A 412 13.23 13.49 -0.47
C ILE A 412 13.16 12.27 0.46
N HIS A 413 13.06 11.06 -0.08
CA HIS A 413 13.04 9.84 0.72
C HIS A 413 14.35 9.07 0.54
N MET A 414 15.07 8.82 1.63
CA MET A 414 16.25 7.95 1.59
C MET A 414 15.88 6.60 2.19
N LYS A 415 15.87 5.54 1.38
CA LYS A 415 15.67 4.20 1.90
C LYS A 415 16.94 3.70 2.57
N MET A 416 16.76 2.97 3.65
CA MET A 416 17.83 2.29 4.37
C MET A 416 18.00 0.86 3.84
N PRO A 417 19.23 0.32 3.81
CA PRO A 417 19.46 -1.07 3.44
C PRO A 417 18.77 -2.02 4.44
N PRO A 418 18.13 -3.12 3.99
CA PRO A 418 17.50 -4.09 4.88
C PRO A 418 18.54 -5.03 5.55
N GLY A 419 18.43 -5.27 6.86
CA GLY A 419 19.13 -6.37 7.57
C GLY A 419 19.91 -5.97 8.84
N PRO A 420 20.49 -6.95 9.57
CA PRO A 420 21.38 -6.70 10.72
C PRO A 420 22.68 -6.02 10.31
N GLU A 421 23.02 -6.05 9.02
CA GLU A 421 24.08 -5.26 8.42
C GLU A 421 23.83 -3.77 8.64
N ALA A 422 22.58 -3.29 8.71
CA ALA A 422 22.24 -1.90 9.04
C ALA A 422 22.64 -1.44 10.48
N ARG A 423 23.17 -2.33 11.35
CA ARG A 423 23.67 -1.98 12.69
C ARG A 423 25.00 -1.21 12.58
N GLY A 424 24.90 0.08 12.32
CA GLY A 424 26.02 0.98 12.01
C GLY A 424 25.71 1.96 10.88
N TYR A 425 24.59 1.73 10.18
CA TYR A 425 24.03 2.52 9.09
C TYR A 425 22.86 3.37 9.62
N GLU A 426 23.01 3.87 10.85
CA GLU A 426 22.30 5.09 11.21
C GLU A 426 22.83 6.11 10.21
N VAL A 427 22.01 6.44 9.20
CA VAL A 427 22.15 7.69 8.44
C VAL A 427 22.58 8.69 9.49
N ASN A 428 23.79 9.26 9.38
CA ASN A 428 24.17 10.36 10.26
C ASN A 428 22.95 11.26 10.23
N GLU A 429 22.23 11.36 11.35
CA GLU A 429 21.03 12.16 11.46
C GLU A 429 21.53 13.59 11.35
N ALA A 430 21.88 14.00 10.13
CA ALA A 430 22.27 15.34 9.82
C ALA A 430 20.96 16.09 10.02
N ALA A 431 20.74 16.56 11.25
CA ALA A 431 19.51 17.23 11.64
C ALA A 431 19.13 18.36 10.66
N GLU A 432 20.08 18.77 9.82
CA GLU A 432 19.99 19.81 8.81
C GLU A 432 20.72 19.40 7.50
N LEU A 433 19.96 19.12 6.43
CA LEU A 433 20.45 19.13 5.05
C LEU A 433 20.02 20.46 4.43
N GLY A 434 20.86 21.51 4.46
CA GLY A 434 20.67 22.74 3.65
C GLY A 434 19.22 23.25 3.48
N GLY A 435 18.46 23.42 4.56
CA GLY A 435 17.05 23.86 4.49
C GLY A 435 15.99 22.74 4.44
N TRP A 436 16.36 21.48 4.67
CA TRP A 436 15.49 20.30 4.79
C TRP A 436 15.54 19.73 6.22
N ARG A 437 14.43 19.12 6.68
CA ARG A 437 14.32 18.47 8.01
C ARG A 437 14.08 16.97 7.88
N ILE A 438 14.65 16.19 8.80
CA ILE A 438 14.42 14.74 8.92
C ILE A 438 13.06 14.45 9.57
N GLY A 439 12.28 13.58 8.96
CA GLY A 439 11.08 12.92 9.50
C GLY A 439 11.34 11.42 9.77
N LYS A 440 10.34 10.72 10.31
CA LYS A 440 10.48 9.29 10.68
C LYS A 440 10.90 8.43 9.48
N LYS A 441 11.86 7.51 9.67
CA LYS A 441 12.38 6.54 8.68
C LYS A 441 13.14 7.16 7.48
N GLY A 442 13.98 8.18 7.69
CA GLY A 442 14.85 8.71 6.63
C GLY A 442 14.15 9.57 5.56
N LEU A 443 12.95 10.08 5.86
CA LEU A 443 12.21 11.00 4.99
C LEU A 443 12.63 12.45 5.28
N TRP A 444 13.05 13.19 4.27
CA TRP A 444 13.41 14.60 4.36
C TRP A 444 12.32 15.48 3.75
N VAL A 445 11.94 16.53 4.47
CA VAL A 445 10.88 17.47 4.05
C VAL A 445 11.46 18.88 4.01
N ARG A 446 11.14 19.63 2.96
CA ARG A 446 11.65 20.99 2.79
C ARG A 446 11.13 21.91 3.89
N ARG A 447 11.99 22.75 4.49
CA ARG A 447 11.56 23.82 5.41
C ARG A 447 10.81 24.86 4.58
N ARG A 448 9.48 24.81 4.61
CA ARG A 448 8.64 26.00 4.37
C ARG A 448 8.40 26.64 5.72
N GLY A 449 8.56 27.96 5.80
CA GLY A 449 8.13 28.72 6.97
C GLY A 449 6.69 28.32 7.27
N GLU A 450 6.48 27.80 8.48
CA GLU A 450 5.17 27.40 9.00
C GLU A 450 4.43 26.30 8.23
N GLU A 451 4.90 25.04 8.26
CA GLU A 451 3.98 23.91 8.00
C GLU A 451 4.50 22.60 8.64
N GLU A 452 4.06 22.33 9.86
CA GLU A 452 4.48 21.21 10.71
C GLU A 452 3.63 19.92 10.55
N TYR A 453 2.88 19.78 9.46
CA TYR A 453 1.70 18.88 9.44
C TYR A 453 1.80 17.60 8.58
N GLY A 454 2.96 17.17 8.05
CA GLY A 454 2.99 16.09 7.03
C GLY A 454 2.65 14.66 7.52
N VAL A 455 3.34 14.16 8.55
CA VAL A 455 3.27 12.73 8.94
C VAL A 455 2.17 12.46 9.97
N ILE A 456 1.89 13.43 10.85
CA ILE A 456 0.78 13.34 11.81
C ILE A 456 -0.56 13.40 11.06
N GLN A 457 -0.67 14.21 10.00
CA GLN A 457 -1.90 14.34 9.23
C GLN A 457 -2.30 13.04 8.53
N PHE A 458 -1.37 12.19 8.06
CA PHE A 458 -1.73 10.93 7.40
C PHE A 458 -2.42 9.94 8.36
N ILE A 459 -1.86 9.75 9.56
CA ILE A 459 -2.45 8.86 10.58
C ILE A 459 -3.76 9.45 11.10
N THR A 460 -3.81 10.76 11.36
CA THR A 460 -5.02 11.45 11.78
C THR A 460 -6.11 11.36 10.71
N ASN A 461 -5.76 11.47 9.42
CA ASN A 461 -6.70 11.31 8.30
C ASN A 461 -7.24 9.88 8.20
N LEU A 462 -6.43 8.85 8.46
CA LEU A 462 -6.88 7.46 8.43
C LEU A 462 -7.86 7.15 9.57
N ILE A 463 -7.58 7.62 10.79
CA ILE A 463 -8.50 7.48 11.93
C ILE A 463 -9.79 8.26 11.68
N ALA A 464 -9.70 9.47 11.11
CA ALA A 464 -10.85 10.26 10.71
C ALA A 464 -11.71 9.53 9.65
N ALA A 465 -11.08 9.04 8.58
CA ALA A 465 -11.77 8.28 7.53
C ALA A 465 -12.42 7.00 8.08
N THR A 466 -11.74 6.28 8.98
CA THR A 466 -12.29 5.09 9.66
C THR A 466 -13.50 5.47 10.52
N GLY A 467 -13.44 6.61 11.20
CA GLY A 467 -14.56 7.16 11.96
C GLY A 467 -15.78 7.42 11.09
N GLU A 468 -15.60 8.01 9.91
CA GLU A 468 -16.70 8.30 8.98
C GLU A 468 -17.27 7.02 8.36
N ALA A 469 -16.39 6.15 7.84
CA ALA A 469 -16.77 4.90 7.18
C ALA A 469 -17.54 3.94 8.10
N THR A 470 -17.29 4.00 9.41
CA THR A 470 -17.96 3.12 10.39
C THR A 470 -19.17 3.77 11.07
N ALA A 471 -19.37 5.08 10.92
CA ALA A 471 -20.49 5.78 11.55
C ALA A 471 -21.79 5.67 10.76
N THR A 472 -21.72 5.60 9.43
CA THR A 472 -22.87 5.35 8.56
C THR A 472 -23.08 3.85 8.30
N PRO A 473 -24.33 3.37 8.16
CA PRO A 473 -25.56 4.16 8.07
C PRO A 473 -26.41 4.18 9.36
N TYR A 474 -25.90 3.75 10.52
CA TYR A 474 -26.74 3.60 11.73
C TYR A 474 -26.26 4.42 12.95
N PHE A 475 -24.96 4.46 13.22
CA PHE A 475 -24.45 4.94 14.50
C PHE A 475 -24.46 6.47 14.60
N ILE A 476 -24.21 7.16 13.49
CA ILE A 476 -24.26 8.62 13.48
C ILE A 476 -25.68 9.14 13.74
N TYR A 477 -26.71 8.47 13.22
CA TYR A 477 -28.10 8.82 13.45
C TYR A 477 -28.49 8.60 14.92
N ARG A 478 -28.05 7.50 15.55
CA ARG A 478 -28.28 7.29 16.99
C ARG A 478 -27.64 8.41 17.82
N LEU A 479 -26.42 8.84 17.48
CA LEU A 479 -25.75 9.93 18.20
C LEU A 479 -26.48 11.27 18.00
N ARG A 480 -26.91 11.59 16.77
CA ARG A 480 -27.76 12.75 16.47
C ARG A 480 -29.08 12.72 17.22
N ASP A 481 -29.77 11.59 17.20
CA ASP A 481 -31.09 11.44 17.84
C ASP A 481 -30.99 11.58 19.37
N ALA A 482 -29.87 11.15 19.95
CA ALA A 482 -29.60 11.36 21.36
C ALA A 482 -29.32 12.84 21.70
N MET A 483 -28.69 13.59 20.78
CA MET A 483 -28.62 15.06 20.89
C MET A 483 -29.99 15.73 20.73
N LEU A 484 -30.84 15.23 19.83
CA LEU A 484 -32.20 15.75 19.64
C LEU A 484 -33.11 15.48 20.85
N ALA A 485 -32.89 14.40 21.59
CA ALA A 485 -33.62 14.08 22.82
C ALA A 485 -33.28 15.06 23.97
N ASP A 486 -32.05 15.58 24.00
CA ASP A 486 -31.57 16.47 25.06
C ASP A 486 -31.84 17.96 24.76
N PRO A 487 -32.33 18.76 25.73
CA PRO A 487 -32.54 20.20 25.51
C PRO A 487 -31.28 20.97 25.11
N THR A 488 -30.12 20.64 25.70
CA THR A 488 -28.83 21.25 25.38
C THR A 488 -28.32 20.73 24.04
N GLY A 489 -28.47 19.44 23.77
CA GLY A 489 -28.16 18.84 22.46
C GLY A 489 -28.91 19.54 21.31
N ARG A 490 -30.21 19.82 21.46
CA ARG A 490 -30.99 20.60 20.48
C ARG A 490 -30.47 22.03 20.29
N ARG A 491 -30.01 22.69 21.37
CA ARG A 491 -29.40 24.03 21.28
C ARG A 491 -28.11 23.98 20.47
N ILE A 492 -27.27 22.98 20.73
CA ILE A 492 -26.00 22.76 20.02
C ILE A 492 -26.26 22.51 18.53
N LEU A 493 -27.21 21.64 18.16
CA LEU A 493 -27.53 21.34 16.76
C LEU A 493 -28.05 22.56 15.99
N ARG A 494 -28.74 23.48 16.67
CA ARG A 494 -29.19 24.75 16.07
C ARG A 494 -28.06 25.77 15.94
N ALA A 495 -27.28 25.98 17.00
CA ALA A 495 -26.25 27.01 17.05
C ALA A 495 -24.99 26.62 16.25
N ARG A 496 -24.75 25.31 16.06
CA ARG A 496 -23.60 24.72 15.40
C ARG A 496 -22.23 25.31 15.78
N PRO A 497 -21.93 25.52 17.08
CA PRO A 497 -20.64 26.09 17.49
C PRO A 497 -19.46 25.17 17.10
N ARG A 498 -18.30 25.77 16.89
CA ARG A 498 -17.04 25.11 16.48
C ARG A 498 -15.94 25.38 17.48
N ILE A 499 -15.13 24.37 17.75
CA ILE A 499 -14.05 24.43 18.73
C ILE A 499 -12.72 24.45 17.96
N SER A 500 -12.02 25.59 18.03
CA SER A 500 -10.71 25.83 17.42
C SER A 500 -10.01 26.97 18.15
N SER A 501 -8.72 27.20 17.91
CA SER A 501 -8.00 28.36 18.47
C SER A 501 -8.60 29.71 18.01
N LYS A 502 -9.34 29.73 16.90
CA LYS A 502 -10.02 30.93 16.39
C LYS A 502 -11.27 31.28 17.19
N THR A 503 -11.92 30.29 17.79
CA THR A 503 -13.17 30.45 18.54
C THR A 503 -12.96 30.40 20.05
N LEU A 504 -11.86 29.81 20.52
CA LEU A 504 -11.46 29.72 21.92
C LEU A 504 -10.10 30.37 22.14
N SER A 505 -10.05 31.45 22.91
CA SER A 505 -8.79 32.09 23.30
C SER A 505 -8.07 31.26 24.37
N LEU A 506 -7.03 30.53 23.97
CA LEU A 506 -6.22 29.73 24.90
C LEU A 506 -5.57 30.60 25.99
N GLU A 507 -5.20 31.85 25.68
CA GLU A 507 -4.67 32.80 26.65
C GLU A 507 -5.70 33.17 27.73
N ALA A 508 -6.95 33.43 27.33
CA ALA A 508 -8.03 33.72 28.28
C ALA A 508 -8.32 32.51 29.18
N LEU A 509 -8.34 31.30 28.60
CA LEU A 509 -8.53 30.06 29.36
C LEU A 509 -7.40 29.80 30.37
N ARG A 510 -6.17 30.21 30.06
CA ARG A 510 -5.06 30.12 31.02
C ARG A 510 -5.25 31.06 32.21
N ALA A 511 -5.97 32.17 32.05
CA ALA A 511 -6.23 33.13 33.12
C ALA A 511 -7.41 32.75 34.02
N LEU A 512 -8.20 31.73 33.66
CA LEU A 512 -9.32 31.26 34.48
C LEU A 512 -8.85 30.59 35.79
N PRO A 513 -9.71 30.53 36.82
CA PRO A 513 -9.41 29.84 38.08
C PRO A 513 -8.96 28.39 37.89
N GLU A 514 -8.03 27.90 38.74
CA GLU A 514 -7.44 26.56 38.62
C GLU A 514 -8.45 25.40 38.58
N ASN A 515 -9.59 25.57 39.24
CA ASN A 515 -10.67 24.60 39.32
C ASN A 515 -11.70 24.71 38.18
N SER A 516 -11.53 25.65 37.24
CA SER A 516 -12.46 25.80 36.11
C SER A 516 -12.23 24.76 35.02
N VAL A 517 -13.27 24.44 34.24
CA VAL A 517 -13.20 23.53 33.09
C VAL A 517 -12.20 24.04 32.04
N GLY A 518 -12.21 25.34 31.76
CA GLY A 518 -11.34 25.97 30.77
C GLY A 518 -9.87 25.91 31.16
N ARG A 519 -9.56 26.17 32.44
CA ARG A 519 -8.20 26.03 32.97
C ARG A 519 -7.72 24.59 32.99
N ALA A 520 -8.60 23.64 33.33
CA ALA A 520 -8.31 22.21 33.26
C ALA A 520 -8.03 21.74 31.82
N TYR A 521 -8.80 22.25 30.85
CA TYR A 521 -8.61 21.96 29.43
C TYR A 521 -7.26 22.45 28.90
N VAL A 522 -6.94 23.73 29.09
CA VAL A 522 -5.65 24.26 28.60
C VAL A 522 -4.46 23.72 29.39
N GLY A 523 -4.62 23.48 30.70
CA GLY A 523 -3.60 22.78 31.47
C GLY A 523 -3.30 21.38 30.94
N TRP A 524 -4.31 20.66 30.44
CA TRP A 524 -4.12 19.38 29.76
C TRP A 524 -3.43 19.54 28.40
N LEU A 525 -3.87 20.50 27.57
CA LEU A 525 -3.23 20.79 26.28
C LEU A 525 -1.73 21.12 26.45
N ASP A 526 -1.40 21.98 27.41
CA ASP A 526 -0.04 22.40 27.72
C ASP A 526 0.79 21.19 28.26
N ARG A 527 0.18 20.29 29.04
CA ARG A 527 0.85 19.08 29.57
C ARG A 527 1.13 18.01 28.51
N GLU A 528 0.26 17.88 27.51
CA GLU A 528 0.38 16.89 26.44
C GLU A 528 1.05 17.44 25.16
N GLY A 529 1.21 18.76 25.04
CA GLY A 529 1.85 19.40 23.89
C GLY A 529 1.00 19.35 22.61
N VAL A 530 -0.31 19.48 22.74
CA VAL A 530 -1.28 19.37 21.62
C VAL A 530 -2.10 20.65 21.44
N SER A 531 -2.68 20.82 20.24
CA SER A 531 -3.51 21.98 19.87
C SER A 531 -4.90 21.55 19.39
N PRO A 532 -5.97 22.33 19.69
CA PRO A 532 -7.33 22.07 19.20
C PRO A 532 -7.46 22.10 17.67
N ASP A 533 -6.52 22.73 16.95
CA ASP A 533 -6.60 22.95 15.50
C ASP A 533 -6.22 21.73 14.66
N THR A 534 -5.81 20.64 15.31
CA THR A 534 -5.29 19.43 14.63
C THR A 534 -6.39 18.51 14.07
N ARG A 535 -7.67 18.89 14.21
CA ARG A 535 -8.82 18.03 13.91
C ARG A 535 -9.22 18.10 12.43
N ALA A 536 -9.16 16.95 11.75
CA ALA A 536 -9.54 16.83 10.33
C ALA A 536 -11.03 17.08 10.11
N THR A 537 -11.35 17.80 9.02
CA THR A 537 -12.72 18.04 8.57
C THR A 537 -13.39 16.74 8.11
N VAL A 538 -14.67 16.57 8.44
CA VAL A 538 -15.52 15.47 7.93
C VAL A 538 -15.76 15.63 6.42
N ARG A 539 -15.69 14.53 5.66
CA ARG A 539 -15.77 14.53 4.18
C ARG A 539 -16.74 13.52 3.56
N TYR A 540 -17.03 12.43 4.27
CA TYR A 540 -17.67 11.21 3.77
C TYR A 540 -19.01 10.90 4.47
N ILE A 541 -19.61 11.89 5.14
CA ILE A 541 -20.97 11.80 5.69
C ILE A 541 -21.85 12.79 4.92
N ASP A 542 -22.84 12.27 4.20
CA ASP A 542 -23.66 13.07 3.28
C ASP A 542 -24.68 13.97 3.99
N ASP A 543 -25.27 13.49 5.10
CA ASP A 543 -26.25 14.27 5.87
C ASP A 543 -25.55 15.38 6.65
N GLU A 544 -25.91 16.64 6.38
CA GLU A 544 -25.22 17.82 6.89
C GLU A 544 -25.26 17.94 8.42
N GLU A 545 -26.38 17.55 9.04
CA GLU A 545 -26.52 17.55 10.50
C GLU A 545 -25.66 16.44 11.13
N CYS A 546 -25.68 15.23 10.56
CA CYS A 546 -24.81 14.13 10.98
C CYS A 546 -23.32 14.44 10.77
N ALA A 547 -22.96 15.11 9.67
CA ALA A 547 -21.60 15.57 9.43
C ALA A 547 -21.16 16.57 10.51
N TYR A 548 -22.05 17.49 10.91
CA TYR A 548 -21.81 18.37 12.05
C TYR A 548 -21.64 17.60 13.37
N VAL A 549 -22.50 16.63 13.67
CA VAL A 549 -22.40 15.78 14.88
C VAL A 549 -21.05 15.06 14.94
N MET A 550 -20.61 14.45 13.84
CA MET A 550 -19.31 13.78 13.77
C MET A 550 -18.16 14.77 13.96
N GLN A 551 -18.26 15.94 13.34
CA GLN A 551 -17.24 16.98 13.46
C GLN A 551 -17.14 17.51 14.90
N ARG A 552 -18.28 17.76 15.56
CA ARG A 552 -18.30 18.16 16.97
C ARG A 552 -17.71 17.08 17.86
N TYR A 553 -18.04 15.81 17.62
CA TYR A 553 -17.44 14.69 18.37
C TYR A 553 -15.90 14.72 18.29
N ARG A 554 -15.33 14.98 17.10
CA ARG A 554 -13.86 15.09 16.92
C ARG A 554 -13.26 16.26 17.68
N GLU A 555 -13.91 17.41 17.62
CA GLU A 555 -13.42 18.64 18.24
C GLU A 555 -13.53 18.61 19.77
N CYS A 556 -14.56 17.95 20.30
CA CYS A 556 -14.73 17.76 21.74
C CYS A 556 -13.82 16.68 22.35
N HIS A 557 -13.12 15.89 21.53
CA HIS A 557 -12.34 14.75 22.02
C HIS A 557 -11.28 15.14 23.05
N ASP A 558 -10.60 16.27 22.85
CA ASP A 558 -9.60 16.77 23.81
C ASP A 558 -10.23 17.21 25.14
N PHE A 559 -11.48 17.69 25.12
CA PHE A 559 -12.22 17.95 26.36
C PHE A 559 -12.49 16.65 27.12
N TYR A 560 -12.73 15.52 26.44
CA TYR A 560 -12.92 14.24 27.11
C TYR A 560 -11.63 13.77 27.80
N HIS A 561 -10.47 13.99 27.16
CA HIS A 561 -9.18 13.77 27.81
C HIS A 561 -9.00 14.66 29.04
N ALA A 562 -9.24 15.97 28.92
CA ALA A 562 -9.10 16.90 30.05
C ALA A 562 -10.06 16.58 31.20
N LEU A 563 -11.30 16.21 30.89
CA LEU A 563 -12.32 15.83 31.86
C LEU A 563 -11.90 14.57 32.65
N THR A 564 -11.36 13.57 31.96
CA THR A 564 -10.97 12.29 32.55
C THR A 564 -9.56 12.30 33.13
N GLY A 565 -8.67 13.18 32.66
CA GLY A 565 -7.25 13.21 33.02
C GLY A 565 -6.40 12.16 32.31
N LEU A 566 -6.93 11.47 31.29
CA LEU A 566 -6.18 10.45 30.55
C LEU A 566 -5.17 11.12 29.57
N PRO A 567 -3.90 10.66 29.54
CA PRO A 567 -2.87 11.22 28.64
C PRO A 567 -2.98 10.68 27.20
N ILE A 568 -2.30 11.33 26.24
CA ILE A 568 -2.27 10.93 24.82
C ILE A 568 -1.33 9.74 24.53
N VAL A 569 -0.78 9.11 25.57
CA VAL A 569 -0.01 7.88 25.39
C VAL A 569 -0.96 6.76 24.97
N ARG A 570 -0.45 5.79 24.23
CA ARG A 570 -1.25 4.68 23.68
C ARG A 570 -2.21 4.00 24.68
N GLU A 571 -1.77 3.76 25.91
CA GLU A 571 -2.60 3.18 26.98
C GLU A 571 -3.77 4.11 27.37
N GLY A 572 -3.53 5.42 27.42
CA GLY A 572 -4.53 6.44 27.74
C GLY A 572 -5.52 6.66 26.61
N GLU A 573 -5.05 6.71 25.36
CA GLU A 573 -5.88 6.78 24.15
C GLU A 573 -6.88 5.61 24.09
N VAL A 574 -6.40 4.39 24.30
CA VAL A 574 -7.25 3.19 24.23
C VAL A 574 -8.24 3.14 25.41
N ALA A 575 -7.83 3.61 26.59
CA ALA A 575 -8.73 3.78 27.74
C ALA A 575 -9.84 4.80 27.45
N LEU A 576 -9.51 5.95 26.86
CA LEU A 576 -10.51 6.94 26.51
C LEU A 576 -11.43 6.43 25.40
N LYS A 577 -10.91 5.75 24.38
CA LYS A 577 -11.73 5.13 23.33
C LYS A 577 -12.71 4.10 23.88
N ALA A 578 -12.33 3.33 24.90
CA ALA A 578 -13.25 2.44 25.60
C ALA A 578 -14.37 3.19 26.33
N PHE A 579 -14.06 4.35 26.93
CA PHE A 579 -15.05 5.23 27.57
C PHE A 579 -15.99 5.84 26.53
N GLU A 580 -15.43 6.38 25.44
CA GLU A 580 -16.20 6.95 24.33
C GLU A 580 -17.10 5.90 23.69
N PHE A 581 -16.63 4.66 23.52
CA PHE A 581 -17.47 3.57 23.00
C PHE A 581 -18.65 3.31 23.92
N ALA A 582 -18.43 3.19 25.23
CA ALA A 582 -19.51 2.96 26.18
C ALA A 582 -20.50 4.13 26.27
N ASN A 583 -20.06 5.38 26.05
CA ASN A 583 -20.91 6.57 26.10
C ASN A 583 -21.65 6.87 24.77
N THR A 584 -20.95 6.75 23.63
CA THR A 584 -21.45 7.19 22.30
C THR A 584 -21.86 6.05 21.37
N LEU A 585 -21.38 4.83 21.64
CA LEU A 585 -21.50 3.64 20.78
C LEU A 585 -20.91 3.77 19.36
N LEU A 586 -20.06 4.77 19.10
CA LEU A 586 -19.40 4.90 17.79
C LEU A 586 -18.49 3.67 17.52
N PRO A 587 -18.65 2.94 16.40
CA PRO A 587 -17.92 1.68 16.21
C PRO A 587 -16.40 1.83 16.15
N MET A 588 -15.89 2.94 15.59
CA MET A 588 -14.45 3.22 15.52
C MET A 588 -13.80 3.23 16.92
N THR A 589 -14.48 3.78 17.92
CA THR A 589 -13.94 3.83 19.28
C THR A 589 -13.88 2.43 19.90
N GLY A 590 -14.88 1.57 19.60
CA GLY A 590 -14.87 0.16 19.96
C GLY A 590 -13.76 -0.65 19.25
N LEU A 591 -13.57 -0.42 17.94
CA LEU A 591 -12.51 -1.07 17.16
C LEU A 591 -11.12 -0.65 17.65
N SER A 592 -10.95 0.59 18.09
CA SER A 592 -9.70 1.11 18.64
C SER A 592 -9.24 0.36 19.89
N ILE A 593 -10.15 -0.30 20.61
CA ILE A 593 -9.83 -1.13 21.79
C ILE A 593 -8.92 -2.31 21.42
N PHE A 594 -9.02 -2.84 20.19
CA PHE A 594 -8.15 -3.94 19.74
C PHE A 594 -6.67 -3.56 19.70
N ALA A 595 -6.33 -2.26 19.66
CA ALA A 595 -4.95 -1.81 19.80
C ALA A 595 -4.30 -2.26 21.13
N ALA A 596 -5.10 -2.58 22.16
CA ALA A 596 -4.62 -3.18 23.41
C ALA A 596 -3.87 -4.50 23.22
N ALA A 597 -4.16 -5.27 22.16
CA ALA A 597 -3.48 -6.53 21.87
C ALA A 597 -1.98 -6.35 21.57
N THR A 598 -1.59 -5.15 21.16
CA THR A 598 -0.21 -4.81 20.76
C THR A 598 0.53 -3.95 21.78
N MET A 599 -0.05 -3.72 22.97
CA MET A 599 0.61 -3.03 24.09
C MET A 599 1.62 -3.92 24.81
N LYS A 600 2.55 -3.30 25.57
CA LYS A 600 3.46 -4.07 26.44
C LYS A 600 2.65 -4.83 27.49
N ARG A 601 3.18 -5.97 27.96
CA ARG A 601 2.49 -6.84 28.94
C ARG A 601 2.01 -6.08 30.19
N SER A 602 2.83 -5.17 30.74
CA SER A 602 2.47 -4.37 31.91
C SER A 602 1.37 -3.34 31.63
N GLU A 603 1.42 -2.68 30.47
CA GLU A 603 0.38 -1.73 30.02
C GLU A 603 -0.94 -2.45 29.79
N ARG A 604 -0.91 -3.61 29.11
CA ARG A 604 -2.10 -4.44 28.87
C ARG A 604 -2.73 -4.93 30.18
N GLN A 605 -1.91 -5.29 31.17
CA GLN A 605 -2.39 -5.71 32.48
C GLN A 605 -3.11 -4.57 33.21
N ARG A 606 -2.51 -3.38 33.28
CA ARG A 606 -3.16 -2.20 33.89
C ARG A 606 -4.41 -1.77 33.16
N PHE A 607 -4.37 -1.78 31.83
CA PHE A 607 -5.54 -1.51 31.01
C PHE A 607 -6.68 -2.47 31.36
N ALA A 608 -6.41 -3.78 31.40
CA ALA A 608 -7.43 -4.78 31.70
C ALA A 608 -7.93 -4.72 33.15
N SER A 609 -7.08 -4.39 34.13
CA SER A 609 -7.45 -4.42 35.55
C SER A 609 -8.03 -3.11 36.09
N ILE A 610 -7.63 -1.96 35.52
CA ILE A 610 -7.99 -0.63 36.03
C ILE A 610 -8.82 0.12 35.00
N TYR A 611 -8.23 0.41 33.83
CA TYR A 611 -8.79 1.40 32.93
C TYR A 611 -9.98 0.91 32.12
N LEU A 612 -9.99 -0.35 31.67
CA LEU A 612 -11.13 -0.92 30.94
C LEU A 612 -12.38 -1.05 31.83
N PRO A 613 -12.31 -1.62 33.05
CA PRO A 613 -13.45 -1.62 33.96
C PRO A 613 -13.95 -0.22 34.29
N TRP A 614 -13.03 0.72 34.56
CA TRP A 614 -13.35 2.12 34.81
C TRP A 614 -14.08 2.76 33.61
N ALA A 615 -13.55 2.57 32.40
CA ALA A 615 -14.04 3.19 31.18
C ALA A 615 -15.45 2.69 30.84
N LEU A 616 -15.69 1.38 30.96
CA LEU A 616 -17.01 0.80 30.72
C LEU A 616 -18.03 1.25 31.78
N LYS A 617 -17.65 1.25 33.07
CA LYS A 617 -18.52 1.69 34.17
C LYS A 617 -18.91 3.17 34.00
N ASN A 618 -17.93 4.04 33.76
CA ASN A 618 -18.17 5.48 33.65
C ASN A 618 -18.86 5.84 32.34
N GLY A 619 -18.44 5.26 31.21
CA GLY A 619 -19.07 5.55 29.92
C GLY A 619 -20.54 5.15 29.87
N ALA A 620 -20.91 4.00 30.46
CA ALA A 620 -22.29 3.54 30.50
C ALA A 620 -23.18 4.25 31.54
N ARG A 621 -22.61 4.75 32.65
CA ARG A 621 -23.35 5.46 33.71
C ARG A 621 -23.48 6.96 33.45
N SER A 622 -22.53 7.53 32.71
CA SER A 622 -22.46 8.97 32.50
C SER A 622 -23.56 9.47 31.57
N LYS A 623 -23.91 10.75 31.71
CA LYS A 623 -24.67 11.45 30.67
C LYS A 623 -23.85 11.46 29.38
N GLU A 624 -24.53 11.52 28.24
CA GLU A 624 -23.84 11.59 26.95
C GLU A 624 -23.02 12.88 26.84
N VAL A 625 -21.69 12.74 26.78
CA VAL A 625 -20.77 13.89 26.84
C VAL A 625 -20.83 14.78 25.61
N ILE A 626 -21.41 14.28 24.52
CA ILE A 626 -21.66 15.05 23.29
C ILE A 626 -22.67 16.19 23.50
N ASN A 627 -23.54 16.06 24.52
CA ASN A 627 -24.56 17.05 24.87
C ASN A 627 -24.04 18.16 25.80
N VAL A 628 -22.75 18.15 26.12
CA VAL A 628 -22.12 19.25 26.88
C VAL A 628 -21.87 20.43 25.94
N PHE A 629 -22.42 21.58 26.30
CA PHE A 629 -22.15 22.86 25.62
C PHE A 629 -20.86 23.45 26.18
N TRP A 630 -19.71 22.87 25.79
CA TRP A 630 -18.39 23.20 26.33
C TRP A 630 -18.11 24.70 26.35
N GLU A 631 -18.49 25.39 25.29
CA GLU A 631 -18.28 26.82 25.07
C GLU A 631 -18.95 27.71 26.15
N GLU A 632 -20.07 27.26 26.74
CA GLU A 632 -20.78 27.97 27.82
C GLU A 632 -20.33 27.54 29.23
N ARG A 633 -19.55 26.46 29.33
CA ARG A 633 -19.23 25.77 30.59
C ARG A 633 -17.76 25.92 31.01
N LEU A 634 -17.01 26.78 30.32
CA LEU A 634 -15.56 26.94 30.52
C LEU A 634 -15.22 27.52 31.90
N GLU A 635 -16.06 28.38 32.45
CA GLU A 635 -15.84 29.03 33.75
C GLU A 635 -16.35 28.19 34.94
N ASP A 636 -17.15 27.16 34.67
CA ASP A 636 -17.73 26.30 35.70
C ASP A 636 -16.65 25.46 36.40
N ASP A 637 -16.93 25.07 37.65
CA ASP A 637 -16.07 24.16 38.40
C ASP A 637 -16.05 22.76 37.75
N VAL A 638 -14.85 22.28 37.42
CA VAL A 638 -14.64 21.01 36.73
C VAL A 638 -15.09 19.80 37.57
N SER A 639 -15.00 19.89 38.89
CA SER A 639 -15.42 18.82 39.81
C SER A 639 -16.95 18.72 39.85
N ASP A 640 -17.64 19.85 39.82
CA ASP A 640 -19.09 19.87 39.78
C ASP A 640 -19.63 19.39 38.42
N LEU A 641 -18.97 19.77 37.31
CA LEU A 641 -19.27 19.21 36.00
C LEU A 641 -19.11 17.68 35.97
N ARG A 642 -18.02 17.15 36.53
CA ARG A 642 -17.80 15.69 36.64
C ARG A 642 -18.89 15.00 37.44
N LYS A 643 -19.29 15.56 38.59
CA LYS A 643 -20.40 15.03 39.40
C LYS A 643 -21.71 15.05 38.62
N GLU A 644 -22.01 16.14 37.92
CA GLU A 644 -23.23 16.29 37.14
C GLU A 644 -23.31 15.28 35.99
N LEU A 645 -22.19 15.01 35.34
CA LEU A 645 -22.07 14.01 34.27
C LEU A 645 -21.98 12.58 34.79
N GLY A 646 -21.76 12.38 36.09
CA GLY A 646 -21.57 11.06 36.70
C GLY A 646 -20.23 10.40 36.35
N ILE A 647 -19.17 11.21 36.15
CA ILE A 647 -17.83 10.77 35.75
C ILE A 647 -16.87 10.86 36.94
N GLU A 648 -16.36 9.70 37.35
CA GLU A 648 -15.28 9.55 38.32
C GLU A 648 -13.94 9.56 37.55
N GLN A 649 -12.92 10.28 38.03
CA GLN A 649 -11.61 10.22 37.37
C GLN A 649 -10.90 8.87 37.65
N PRO A 650 -10.21 8.29 36.66
CA PRO A 650 -9.36 7.15 36.89
C PRO A 650 -8.09 7.58 37.65
N PRO A 651 -7.36 6.63 38.26
CA PRO A 651 -6.03 6.90 38.79
C PRO A 651 -5.08 7.52 37.73
N ASP A 652 -4.25 8.50 38.09
CA ASP A 652 -3.30 9.11 37.14
C ASP A 652 -2.29 8.06 36.66
N MET A 653 -2.31 7.84 35.34
CA MET A 653 -1.48 6.86 34.66
C MET A 653 0.01 7.20 34.72
N ARG A 654 0.37 8.48 34.68
CA ARG A 654 1.76 8.93 34.78
C ARG A 654 2.30 8.68 36.18
N ASP A 655 1.48 8.85 37.22
CA ASP A 655 1.86 8.57 38.62
C ASP A 655 2.05 7.07 38.89
N ILE A 656 1.17 6.22 38.33
CA ILE A 656 1.36 4.76 38.40
C ILE A 656 2.66 4.36 37.69
N ARG A 657 2.88 4.86 36.48
CA ARG A 657 4.10 4.57 35.71
C ARG A 657 5.37 5.05 36.42
N LYS A 658 5.32 6.20 37.11
CA LYS A 658 6.44 6.72 37.91
C LYS A 658 6.74 5.80 39.08
N ARG A 659 5.72 5.41 39.86
CA ARG A 659 5.88 4.47 40.99
C ARG A 659 6.45 3.12 40.55
N GLU A 660 5.95 2.54 39.46
CA GLU A 660 6.49 1.28 38.92
C GLU A 660 7.96 1.38 38.49
N ARG A 661 8.37 2.53 37.94
CA ARG A 661 9.78 2.77 37.56
C ARG A 661 10.67 2.88 38.79
N GLU A 662 10.22 3.62 39.81
CA GLU A 662 10.95 3.77 41.07
C GLU A 662 11.08 2.43 41.80
N GLU A 663 10.02 1.62 41.85
CA GLU A 663 10.05 0.28 42.45
C GLU A 663 11.00 -0.67 41.70
N LYS A 664 10.97 -0.66 40.36
CA LYS A 664 11.94 -1.42 39.55
C LYS A 664 13.37 -0.98 39.78
N LYS A 665 13.60 0.33 39.94
CA LYS A 665 14.93 0.88 40.25
C LYS A 665 15.40 0.38 41.62
N ARG A 666 14.56 0.47 42.65
CA ARG A 666 14.86 -0.05 43.99
C ARG A 666 15.14 -1.56 43.99
N LEU A 667 14.33 -2.35 43.29
CA LEU A 667 14.54 -3.80 43.16
C LEU A 667 15.83 -4.14 42.41
N LYS A 668 16.24 -3.32 41.43
CA LYS A 668 17.51 -3.47 40.74
C LYS A 668 18.68 -3.15 41.67
N GLU A 669 18.59 -2.06 42.42
CA GLU A 669 19.60 -1.66 43.41
C GLU A 669 19.77 -2.73 44.51
N LEU A 670 18.66 -3.30 45.01
CA LEU A 670 18.70 -4.41 45.98
C LEU A 670 19.38 -5.66 45.40
N ARG A 671 19.06 -6.03 44.15
CA ARG A 671 19.72 -7.15 43.45
C ARG A 671 21.20 -6.92 43.21
N GLU A 672 21.60 -5.70 42.88
CA GLU A 672 23.01 -5.31 42.72
C GLU A 672 23.76 -5.30 44.05
N GLN A 673 23.07 -5.09 45.17
CA GLN A 673 23.60 -5.17 46.53
C GLN A 673 23.58 -6.60 47.12
N GLY A 674 23.09 -7.60 46.38
CA GLY A 674 23.08 -9.00 46.82
C GLY A 674 22.01 -9.32 47.89
N LEU A 675 20.96 -8.50 48.01
CA LEU A 675 19.82 -8.68 48.91
C LEU A 675 18.62 -9.34 48.24
#